data_AF-G8TBM1-F1
#
_entry.id   AF-G8TBM1-F1
#
_cell.length_a   1.000
_cell.length_b   1.000
_cell.length_c   1.000
_cell.angle_alpha   90.00
_cell.angle_beta   90.00
_cell.angle_gamma   90.00
#
_symmetry.space_group_name_H-M   'P 1'
#
loop_
_entity.id
_entity.type
_entity.pdbx_description
1 polymer ?
#
loop_
_entity_poly.entity_id
_entity_poly.type
_entity_poly.pdbx_seq_one_letter_code
_entity_poly.pdbx_strand_id
1 'polypeptide(L)'
;MTAPPNVLLLHMKKILLILLACLYTVCLLAQQTIFTKNQTGAFPIVAGLPRLVGGKKAPPIYVSANDHWLVQKAAALLQTDIEKITGVKPDTSHAIPQSTSIIIGSLDQSALINQLVQTKKLRVDSIKGKWEAFQLQVIRKPWPGVEQALVIAGSDRRGTAYGVFELSKQLGISPWYWWADVPVKTSPELWYNSSVKQFQSPGVTYRGIFLNDEAPALSQWSKATFGGFNHLFYEKVFELLLRCKANYLWPAMWGNAFYDDDTLNPVVADQYGIVIGTSHHEPMLRAHDEWRRYGTGKWNYDSNEMQLKKFWEEGIRRKRNYESIVSVGMRGDGDMPMSQSSNIALLERIVTDQRKIIANVTGKDATATPQLWALYKEVQDYYDKGMRVPDDITLLLCDDNWGNIRKLPKWNAPGRAGGYGIYYHFDYVGGPRNYKWINTNTIARTWEQMHLAYEYGVNRIWIVNVGDLKPMELPISFFLDYAWAPSQYQTDQVRAYTADWASQQFGNERASLIGPLLSRYTQYNSRRKPELLSPDTYSQVNYQEADNVVYQYRKLAAQADSIGRLLPASYQDAYYQLVLFPIKASANLNAMYAAAGKNYLYAKQGRAATNDLADSVRKLYLNDSQLTIQYNKVLANGKWDHMMDQTHIGYTYWQQPPVNKMPEVKTITPQGQASMGVSIEGSEAVWPNDSVTATLPALNNYTSPGLQYIDLFNRGTTPFTYSIETNSWLLFSAKSGQITKEERISFFVEWSSVPIGKHRVPITITGPDNNKVTVYAVLEKLEIPGRNFNTAAECNGYISMEANQYAKSIDERNTQWKHIQYIGRTSDGVTIFPTSPRSFSFKPTTAHLEYDLYTTDSGATKVMVYCSPTLPFNESTGLRYAISFDNETPQIINLHADNSEKAWAQSVSDNIRISPSTHNLSKAGRHTLNIWAVDPGIVLQKIVIDWGGVKQSYLGPPAFDAPGCLKNF
;
A
#
# COMPACT_ATOMS: atom_id res chain seq x y z
N MET A 1 -24.51 -64.06 -10.00
CA MET A 1 -23.78 -62.95 -10.63
C MET A 1 -23.08 -62.16 -9.54
N THR A 2 -21.81 -62.49 -9.31
CA THR A 2 -20.94 -61.91 -8.29
C THR A 2 -20.27 -60.67 -8.86
N ALA A 3 -20.51 -59.50 -8.26
CA ALA A 3 -19.82 -58.27 -8.64
C ALA A 3 -18.32 -58.40 -8.33
N PRO A 4 -17.42 -57.88 -9.19
CA PRO A 4 -15.99 -58.09 -9.03
C PRO A 4 -15.42 -57.30 -7.84
N PRO A 5 -14.41 -57.83 -7.14
CA PRO A 5 -13.85 -57.27 -5.90
C PRO A 5 -13.24 -55.86 -6.03
N ASN A 6 -13.04 -55.35 -7.25
CA ASN A 6 -12.47 -54.03 -7.51
C ASN A 6 -13.44 -52.86 -7.32
N VAL A 7 -14.76 -53.08 -7.33
CA VAL A 7 -15.76 -51.99 -7.19
C VAL A 7 -15.95 -51.59 -5.72
N LEU A 8 -15.87 -52.55 -4.80
CA LEU A 8 -15.93 -52.30 -3.35
C LEU A 8 -14.70 -51.53 -2.86
N LEU A 9 -13.51 -51.85 -3.38
CA LEU A 9 -12.26 -51.17 -2.98
C LEU A 9 -12.23 -49.69 -3.42
N LEU A 10 -12.81 -49.36 -4.58
CA LEU A 10 -12.95 -47.99 -5.06
C LEU A 10 -13.97 -47.18 -4.24
N HIS A 11 -15.07 -47.81 -3.82
CA HIS A 11 -16.07 -47.15 -2.97
C HIS A 11 -15.54 -46.89 -1.55
N MET A 12 -14.79 -47.84 -0.96
CA MET A 12 -14.16 -47.64 0.33
C MET A 12 -13.07 -46.55 0.29
N LYS A 13 -12.28 -46.45 -0.80
CA LYS A 13 -11.31 -45.35 -0.97
C LYS A 13 -11.98 -43.99 -1.14
N LYS A 14 -13.11 -43.90 -1.86
CA LYS A 14 -13.88 -42.64 -1.97
C LYS A 14 -14.50 -42.22 -0.65
N ILE A 15 -15.05 -43.16 0.12
CA ILE A 15 -15.62 -42.87 1.46
C ILE A 15 -14.51 -42.44 2.43
N LEU A 16 -13.34 -43.09 2.39
CA LEU A 16 -12.18 -42.70 3.20
C LEU A 16 -11.63 -41.32 2.81
N LEU A 17 -11.59 -40.99 1.51
CA LEU A 17 -11.21 -39.66 1.00
C LEU A 17 -12.23 -38.57 1.36
N ILE A 18 -13.53 -38.89 1.38
CA ILE A 18 -14.58 -37.96 1.81
C ILE A 18 -14.52 -37.77 3.33
N LEU A 19 -14.29 -38.83 4.12
CA LEU A 19 -14.08 -38.73 5.57
C LEU A 19 -12.79 -37.97 5.90
N LEU A 20 -11.69 -38.18 5.16
CA LEU A 20 -10.46 -37.40 5.29
C LEU A 20 -10.65 -35.95 4.84
N ALA A 21 -11.41 -35.67 3.79
CA ALA A 21 -11.75 -34.31 3.36
C ALA A 21 -12.67 -33.61 4.36
N CYS A 22 -13.62 -34.32 4.99
CA CYS A 22 -14.43 -33.83 6.10
C CYS A 22 -13.60 -33.63 7.38
N LEU A 23 -12.62 -34.49 7.68
CA LEU A 23 -11.69 -34.31 8.80
C LEU A 23 -10.69 -33.16 8.55
N TYR A 24 -10.30 -32.89 7.29
CA TYR A 24 -9.49 -31.73 6.91
C TYR A 24 -10.31 -30.42 6.86
N THR A 25 -11.59 -30.46 6.50
CA THR A 25 -12.47 -29.27 6.55
C THR A 25 -12.96 -28.95 7.95
N VAL A 26 -12.99 -29.91 8.87
CA VAL A 26 -13.31 -29.66 10.30
C VAL A 26 -12.10 -29.14 11.10
N CYS A 27 -10.88 -29.18 10.56
CA CYS A 27 -9.65 -28.74 11.26
C CYS A 27 -9.11 -27.35 10.85
N LEU A 28 -9.86 -26.53 10.10
CA LEU A 28 -9.50 -25.13 9.80
C LEU A 28 -10.62 -24.13 10.14
N LEU A 29 -11.48 -24.46 11.11
CA LEU A 29 -12.16 -23.41 11.85
C LEU A 29 -11.12 -22.79 12.79
N ALA A 30 -10.66 -21.57 12.48
CA ALA A 30 -9.94 -20.76 13.45
C ALA A 30 -10.74 -20.77 14.75
N GLN A 31 -10.18 -21.33 15.82
CA GLN A 31 -10.90 -21.44 17.09
C GLN A 31 -11.24 -20.03 17.54
N GLN A 32 -12.54 -19.71 17.55
CA GLN A 32 -13.02 -18.43 18.05
C GLN A 32 -12.50 -18.24 19.47
N THR A 33 -11.73 -17.17 19.68
CA THR A 33 -11.03 -16.93 20.93
C THR A 33 -11.93 -16.22 21.96
N ILE A 34 -12.81 -15.34 21.49
CA ILE A 34 -13.76 -14.60 22.33
C ILE A 34 -15.19 -14.95 21.92
N PHE A 35 -16.02 -15.28 22.91
CA PHE A 35 -17.45 -15.45 22.75
C PHE A 35 -18.20 -14.28 23.39
N THR A 36 -19.23 -13.78 22.70
CA THR A 36 -20.15 -12.76 23.22
C THR A 36 -21.36 -13.37 23.92
N LYS A 37 -21.34 -14.70 24.12
CA LYS A 37 -22.34 -15.47 24.86
C LYS A 37 -21.66 -16.55 25.66
N ASN A 38 -22.27 -16.93 26.80
CA ASN A 38 -21.76 -18.04 27.60
C ASN A 38 -21.63 -19.32 26.76
N GLN A 39 -20.47 -19.96 26.86
CA GLN A 39 -20.15 -21.23 26.21
C GLN A 39 -19.56 -22.17 27.27
N THR A 40 -19.95 -23.44 27.21
CA THR A 40 -19.53 -24.43 28.20
C THR A 40 -18.00 -24.50 28.32
N GLY A 41 -17.49 -24.22 29.52
CA GLY A 41 -16.05 -24.28 29.81
C GLY A 41 -15.25 -23.04 29.42
N ALA A 42 -15.87 -21.98 28.89
CA ALA A 42 -15.23 -20.69 28.64
C ALA A 42 -14.99 -19.92 29.95
N PHE A 43 -13.93 -19.11 29.98
CA PHE A 43 -13.59 -18.25 31.12
C PHE A 43 -14.41 -16.94 31.04
N PRO A 44 -15.12 -16.53 32.11
CA PRO A 44 -15.89 -15.29 32.10
C PRO A 44 -14.96 -14.07 32.16
N ILE A 45 -14.98 -13.21 31.15
CA ILE A 45 -14.38 -11.86 31.25
C ILE A 45 -15.43 -10.92 31.86
N VAL A 46 -16.67 -10.99 31.37
CA VAL A 46 -17.86 -10.39 32.00
C VAL A 46 -19.01 -11.36 31.81
N ALA A 47 -19.59 -11.86 32.91
CA ALA A 47 -20.73 -12.76 32.85
C ALA A 47 -22.05 -11.96 32.87
N GLY A 48 -22.92 -12.20 31.90
CA GLY A 48 -24.30 -11.73 31.94
C GLY A 48 -25.12 -12.63 32.87
N LEU A 49 -25.75 -12.07 33.91
CA LEU A 49 -26.72 -12.83 34.70
C LEU A 49 -28.08 -12.82 33.99
N PRO A 50 -28.69 -13.99 33.68
CA PRO A 50 -30.09 -14.03 33.31
C PRO A 50 -30.91 -13.67 34.55
N ARG A 51 -31.65 -12.56 34.48
CA ARG A 51 -32.76 -12.16 35.36
C ARG A 51 -32.73 -12.80 36.76
N LEU A 52 -32.06 -12.14 37.71
CA LEU A 52 -32.44 -11.98 39.13
C LEU A 52 -31.30 -11.26 39.88
N VAL A 53 -31.68 -10.22 40.62
CA VAL A 53 -30.96 -9.44 41.65
C VAL A 53 -29.47 -9.79 41.85
N GLY A 54 -28.56 -9.14 41.12
CA GLY A 54 -27.12 -9.38 41.29
C GLY A 54 -26.12 -8.61 40.40
N GLY A 55 -26.59 -7.87 39.39
CA GLY A 55 -25.73 -7.08 38.48
C GLY A 55 -24.82 -7.92 37.57
N LYS A 56 -24.26 -7.31 36.52
CA LYS A 56 -23.18 -7.94 35.73
C LYS A 56 -21.93 -8.06 36.63
N LYS A 57 -21.19 -9.17 36.53
CA LYS A 57 -19.96 -9.39 37.31
C LYS A 57 -18.78 -9.64 36.38
N ALA A 58 -17.67 -8.97 36.65
CA ALA A 58 -16.38 -9.17 36.00
C ALA A 58 -15.37 -9.69 37.04
N PRO A 59 -14.54 -10.70 36.73
CA PRO A 59 -13.43 -11.05 37.59
C PRO A 59 -12.47 -9.87 37.78
N PRO A 60 -11.87 -9.68 38.97
CA PRO A 60 -10.88 -8.65 39.15
C PRO A 60 -9.64 -8.92 38.30
N ILE A 61 -8.98 -7.84 37.88
CA ILE A 61 -7.69 -7.86 37.22
C ILE A 61 -6.61 -7.74 38.29
N TYR A 62 -5.83 -8.80 38.47
CA TYR A 62 -4.62 -8.78 39.29
C TYR A 62 -3.42 -8.31 38.48
N VAL A 63 -2.67 -7.39 39.07
CA VAL A 63 -1.32 -6.99 38.64
C VAL A 63 -0.46 -6.74 39.88
N SER A 64 0.77 -7.24 39.91
CA SER A 64 1.68 -7.02 41.05
C SER A 64 2.00 -5.53 41.21
N ALA A 65 1.99 -5.01 42.44
CA ALA A 65 2.38 -3.62 42.73
C ALA A 65 3.86 -3.34 42.39
N ASN A 66 4.69 -4.40 42.38
CA ASN A 66 6.10 -4.34 42.03
C ASN A 66 6.38 -4.63 40.55
N ASP A 67 5.35 -4.90 39.73
CA ASP A 67 5.54 -5.06 38.28
C ASP A 67 5.85 -3.71 37.61
N HIS A 68 6.35 -3.75 36.38
CA HIS A 68 6.69 -2.58 35.60
C HIS A 68 5.51 -1.61 35.46
N TRP A 69 5.77 -0.30 35.48
CA TRP A 69 4.73 0.72 35.28
C TRP A 69 3.89 0.48 34.03
N LEU A 70 4.52 0.09 32.91
CA LEU A 70 3.84 -0.22 31.66
C LEU A 70 2.82 -1.36 31.82
N VAL A 71 3.13 -2.37 32.62
CA VAL A 71 2.23 -3.49 32.89
C VAL A 71 1.01 -3.03 33.68
N GLN A 72 1.21 -2.15 34.66
CA GLN A 72 0.11 -1.53 35.41
C GLN A 72 -0.76 -0.63 34.51
N LYS A 73 -0.14 0.18 33.65
CA LYS A 73 -0.86 1.01 32.67
C LYS A 73 -1.66 0.16 31.69
N ALA A 74 -1.08 -0.92 31.18
CA ALA A 74 -1.78 -1.86 30.29
C ALA A 74 -3.00 -2.50 30.99
N ALA A 75 -2.87 -2.91 32.25
CA ALA A 75 -3.99 -3.43 33.04
C ALA A 75 -5.12 -2.39 33.21
N ALA A 76 -4.78 -1.13 33.47
CA ALA A 76 -5.76 -0.03 33.56
C ALA A 76 -6.45 0.28 32.22
N LEU A 77 -5.71 0.18 31.10
CA LEU A 77 -6.29 0.32 29.76
C LEU A 77 -7.23 -0.84 29.44
N LEU A 78 -6.88 -2.08 29.80
CA LEU A 78 -7.79 -3.23 29.67
C LEU A 78 -9.07 -3.07 30.50
N GLN A 79 -8.95 -2.57 31.73
CA GLN A 79 -10.11 -2.24 32.58
C GLN A 79 -11.07 -1.28 31.84
N THR A 80 -10.51 -0.22 31.26
CA THR A 80 -11.27 0.79 30.51
C THR A 80 -11.87 0.21 29.22
N ASP A 81 -11.13 -0.66 28.53
CA ASP A 81 -11.57 -1.31 27.30
C ASP A 81 -12.74 -2.27 27.57
N ILE A 82 -12.69 -3.06 28.65
CA ILE A 82 -13.81 -3.92 29.10
C ILE A 82 -15.02 -3.05 29.49
N GLU A 83 -14.81 -1.92 30.17
CA GLU A 83 -15.87 -0.97 30.52
C GLU A 83 -16.55 -0.40 29.28
N LYS A 84 -15.78 0.06 28.27
CA LYS A 84 -16.33 0.57 27.00
C LYS A 84 -17.20 -0.47 26.27
N ILE A 85 -16.81 -1.75 26.32
CA ILE A 85 -17.56 -2.82 25.63
C ILE A 85 -18.80 -3.23 26.43
N THR A 86 -18.67 -3.37 27.75
CA THR A 86 -19.69 -4.08 28.55
C THR A 86 -20.51 -3.19 29.48
N GLY A 87 -20.05 -1.95 29.70
CA GLY A 87 -20.55 -1.06 30.74
C GLY A 87 -20.16 -1.48 32.16
N VAL A 88 -19.27 -2.47 32.31
CA VAL A 88 -18.78 -2.96 33.61
C VAL A 88 -17.29 -2.69 33.70
N LYS A 89 -16.89 -1.97 34.73
CA LYS A 89 -15.48 -1.74 35.05
C LYS A 89 -14.99 -2.85 36.00
N PRO A 90 -14.09 -3.75 35.57
CA PRO A 90 -13.52 -4.77 36.47
C PRO A 90 -12.71 -4.10 37.58
N ASP A 91 -12.73 -4.64 38.80
CA ASP A 91 -11.84 -4.15 39.85
C ASP A 91 -10.37 -4.48 39.55
N THR A 92 -9.44 -3.62 39.95
CA THR A 92 -8.00 -3.91 39.91
C THR A 92 -7.48 -4.23 41.31
N SER A 93 -6.64 -5.25 41.45
CA SER A 93 -6.08 -5.65 42.74
C SER A 93 -4.58 -5.97 42.65
N HIS A 94 -3.87 -5.68 43.74
CA HIS A 94 -2.49 -6.09 43.97
C HIS A 94 -2.37 -7.25 44.97
N ALA A 95 -3.48 -7.66 45.58
CA ALA A 95 -3.53 -8.76 46.53
C ALA A 95 -3.71 -10.11 45.82
N ILE A 96 -3.13 -11.18 46.37
CA ILE A 96 -3.22 -12.53 45.81
C ILE A 96 -4.70 -12.91 45.65
N PRO A 97 -5.15 -13.26 44.42
CA PRO A 97 -6.55 -13.56 44.19
C PRO A 97 -7.08 -14.75 45.00
N GLN A 98 -8.28 -14.58 45.57
CA GLN A 98 -9.02 -15.61 46.32
C GLN A 98 -10.20 -16.18 45.51
N SER A 99 -10.41 -15.71 44.29
CA SER A 99 -11.48 -16.13 43.38
C SER A 99 -10.99 -16.10 41.93
N THR A 100 -11.84 -16.54 41.00
CA THR A 100 -11.63 -16.37 39.56
C THR A 100 -11.19 -14.95 39.23
N SER A 101 -10.10 -14.80 38.47
CA SER A 101 -9.45 -13.51 38.20
C SER A 101 -8.71 -13.53 36.86
N ILE A 102 -8.47 -12.34 36.30
CA ILE A 102 -7.52 -12.13 35.20
C ILE A 102 -6.17 -11.76 35.83
N ILE A 103 -5.08 -12.44 35.48
CA ILE A 103 -3.75 -12.24 36.06
C ILE A 103 -2.83 -11.72 34.96
N ILE A 104 -2.25 -10.54 35.17
CA ILE A 104 -1.29 -9.93 34.26
C ILE A 104 0.05 -9.81 34.99
N GLY A 105 1.15 -10.21 34.34
CA GLY A 105 2.47 -9.94 34.89
C GLY A 105 3.64 -10.35 34.02
N SER A 106 4.79 -9.70 34.26
CA SER A 106 6.04 -10.05 33.60
C SER A 106 6.75 -11.21 34.32
N LEU A 107 7.56 -11.97 33.59
CA LEU A 107 8.37 -13.04 34.19
C LEU A 107 9.41 -12.53 35.20
N ASP A 108 9.95 -11.33 34.98
CA ASP A 108 11.05 -10.79 35.77
C ASP A 108 10.59 -10.10 37.08
N GLN A 109 9.36 -9.57 37.15
CA GLN A 109 8.88 -8.82 38.32
C GLN A 109 7.68 -9.46 39.04
N SER A 110 6.84 -10.25 38.34
CA SER A 110 5.61 -10.77 38.96
C SER A 110 5.85 -12.03 39.78
N ALA A 111 5.82 -11.89 41.11
CA ALA A 111 5.96 -13.01 42.05
C ALA A 111 4.89 -14.11 41.84
N LEU A 112 3.66 -13.72 41.50
CA LEU A 112 2.55 -14.66 41.30
C LEU A 112 2.72 -15.47 40.02
N ILE A 113 3.18 -14.84 38.93
CA ILE A 113 3.53 -15.55 37.69
C ILE A 113 4.69 -16.51 37.96
N ASN A 114 5.72 -16.07 38.68
CA ASN A 114 6.84 -16.93 39.07
C ASN A 114 6.42 -18.12 39.93
N GLN A 115 5.48 -17.94 40.85
CA GLN A 115 4.91 -19.04 41.63
C GLN A 115 4.18 -20.06 40.74
N LEU A 116 3.40 -19.61 39.75
CA LEU A 116 2.75 -20.50 38.78
C LEU A 116 3.78 -21.29 37.95
N VAL A 117 4.92 -20.69 37.64
CA VAL A 117 6.02 -21.37 36.94
C VAL A 117 6.70 -22.40 37.85
N GLN A 118 7.06 -22.02 39.08
CA GLN A 118 7.72 -22.90 40.05
C GLN A 118 6.86 -24.12 40.41
N THR A 119 5.54 -23.92 40.54
CA THR A 119 4.57 -24.99 40.80
C THR A 119 4.18 -25.79 39.53
N LYS A 120 4.82 -25.50 38.39
CA LYS A 120 4.60 -26.16 37.09
C LYS A 120 3.17 -26.04 36.56
N LYS A 121 2.40 -25.06 37.05
CA LYS A 121 1.05 -24.72 36.56
C LYS A 121 1.10 -23.90 35.28
N LEU A 122 2.16 -23.12 35.10
CA LEU A 122 2.46 -22.34 33.91
C LEU A 122 3.80 -22.77 33.32
N ARG A 123 3.81 -23.27 32.08
CA ARG A 123 5.06 -23.45 31.32
C ARG A 123 5.36 -22.18 30.54
N VAL A 124 6.62 -21.75 30.54
CA VAL A 124 7.07 -20.48 29.94
C VAL A 124 8.17 -20.66 28.89
N ASP A 125 8.47 -21.90 28.50
CA ASP A 125 9.57 -22.23 27.58
C ASP A 125 9.43 -21.50 26.23
N SER A 126 8.19 -21.19 25.84
CA SER A 126 7.91 -20.44 24.64
C SER A 126 8.31 -18.96 24.72
N ILE A 127 8.22 -18.32 25.90
CA ILE A 127 8.46 -16.86 26.08
C ILE A 127 9.79 -16.54 26.80
N LYS A 128 10.30 -17.44 27.64
CA LYS A 128 11.44 -17.15 28.52
C LYS A 128 12.70 -16.82 27.70
N GLY A 129 13.32 -15.67 27.99
CA GLY A 129 14.52 -15.19 27.31
C GLY A 129 14.29 -14.66 25.89
N LYS A 130 13.05 -14.61 25.40
CA LYS A 130 12.71 -14.01 24.11
C LYS A 130 12.35 -12.54 24.26
N TRP A 131 12.71 -11.75 23.26
CA TRP A 131 12.37 -10.33 23.16
C TRP A 131 10.85 -10.14 22.96
N GLU A 132 10.21 -9.37 23.84
CA GLU A 132 8.82 -8.92 23.74
C GLU A 132 7.78 -10.02 23.50
N ALA A 133 8.05 -11.23 24.00
CA ALA A 133 7.20 -12.37 23.82
C ALA A 133 6.10 -12.41 24.88
N PHE A 134 4.94 -12.97 24.53
CA PHE A 134 3.84 -13.16 25.48
C PHE A 134 3.12 -14.48 25.31
N GLN A 135 2.40 -14.86 26.35
CA GLN A 135 1.45 -15.97 26.30
C GLN A 135 0.14 -15.64 27.03
N LEU A 136 -0.97 -16.12 26.48
CA LEU A 136 -2.31 -16.05 27.09
C LEU A 136 -2.87 -17.46 27.22
N GLN A 137 -3.31 -17.85 28.42
CA GLN A 137 -4.05 -19.10 28.63
C GLN A 137 -4.86 -19.10 29.92
N VAL A 138 -5.92 -19.91 29.95
CA VAL A 138 -6.67 -20.19 31.18
C VAL A 138 -5.99 -21.31 31.96
N ILE A 139 -5.69 -21.07 33.23
CA ILE A 139 -5.16 -22.06 34.18
C ILE A 139 -6.28 -22.47 35.12
N ARG A 140 -6.56 -23.77 35.21
CA ARG A 140 -7.50 -24.34 36.19
C ARG A 140 -6.78 -24.65 37.50
N LYS A 141 -7.44 -24.34 38.62
CA LYS A 141 -6.93 -24.53 39.99
C LYS A 141 -5.47 -24.02 40.12
N PRO A 142 -5.24 -22.71 39.87
CA PRO A 142 -3.89 -22.14 39.90
C PRO A 142 -3.24 -22.26 41.29
N TRP A 143 -4.04 -22.14 42.36
CA TRP A 143 -3.69 -22.46 43.76
C TRP A 143 -4.97 -22.76 44.56
N PRO A 144 -4.89 -23.21 45.83
CA PRO A 144 -6.07 -23.51 46.64
C PRO A 144 -7.04 -22.31 46.73
N GLY A 145 -8.33 -22.56 46.61
CA GLY A 145 -9.38 -21.53 46.72
C GLY A 145 -9.75 -20.83 45.40
N VAL A 146 -8.93 -20.92 44.35
CA VAL A 146 -9.22 -20.32 43.04
C VAL A 146 -9.59 -21.39 42.03
N GLU A 147 -10.75 -21.27 41.39
CA GLU A 147 -11.23 -22.25 40.40
C GLU A 147 -10.45 -22.18 39.09
N GLN A 148 -10.27 -20.97 38.55
CA GLN A 148 -9.57 -20.73 37.29
C GLN A 148 -9.06 -19.28 37.20
N ALA A 149 -8.04 -19.06 36.38
CA ALA A 149 -7.54 -17.72 36.08
C ALA A 149 -7.13 -17.61 34.61
N LEU A 150 -7.48 -16.50 33.95
CA LEU A 150 -6.92 -16.12 32.65
C LEU A 150 -5.58 -15.45 32.90
N VAL A 151 -4.49 -16.06 32.47
CA VAL A 151 -3.14 -15.58 32.70
C VAL A 151 -2.57 -14.97 31.43
N ILE A 152 -2.12 -13.72 31.53
CA ILE A 152 -1.35 -12.99 30.53
C ILE A 152 0.07 -12.82 31.08
N ALA A 153 1.03 -13.56 30.53
CA ALA A 153 2.42 -13.52 30.97
C ALA A 153 3.32 -13.06 29.83
N GLY A 154 4.14 -12.03 30.07
CA GLY A 154 5.14 -11.56 29.11
C GLY A 154 6.57 -11.83 29.56
N SER A 155 7.47 -11.98 28.59
CA SER A 155 8.90 -12.15 28.86
C SER A 155 9.56 -10.91 29.45
N ASP A 156 9.02 -9.73 29.12
CA ASP A 156 9.43 -8.41 29.58
C ASP A 156 8.21 -7.46 29.66
N ARG A 157 8.46 -6.18 30.00
CA ARG A 157 7.43 -5.14 30.15
C ARG A 157 6.56 -4.97 28.89
N ARG A 158 7.16 -5.01 27.70
CA ARG A 158 6.47 -4.78 26.43
C ARG A 158 5.72 -6.02 25.97
N GLY A 159 6.33 -7.20 26.07
CA GLY A 159 5.66 -8.48 25.81
C GLY A 159 4.38 -8.59 26.64
N THR A 160 4.45 -8.25 27.94
CA THR A 160 3.28 -8.29 28.82
C THR A 160 2.18 -7.32 28.34
N ALA A 161 2.54 -6.08 27.98
CA ALA A 161 1.59 -5.10 27.43
C ALA A 161 0.99 -5.55 26.09
N TYR A 162 1.77 -6.14 25.18
CA TYR A 162 1.24 -6.67 23.92
C TYR A 162 0.26 -7.82 24.12
N GLY A 163 0.48 -8.68 25.13
CA GLY A 163 -0.51 -9.70 25.49
C GLY A 163 -1.84 -9.10 25.94
N VAL A 164 -1.80 -7.99 26.67
CA VAL A 164 -3.00 -7.23 27.08
C VAL A 164 -3.69 -6.58 25.88
N PHE A 165 -2.94 -5.96 24.97
CA PHE A 165 -3.51 -5.33 23.79
C PHE A 165 -3.99 -6.34 22.75
N GLU A 166 -3.41 -7.54 22.69
CA GLU A 166 -3.94 -8.66 21.91
C GLU A 166 -5.32 -9.07 22.43
N LEU A 167 -5.49 -9.21 23.76
CA LEU A 167 -6.81 -9.47 24.33
C LEU A 167 -7.78 -8.31 24.00
N SER A 168 -7.35 -7.07 24.16
CA SER A 168 -8.18 -5.88 23.86
C SER A 168 -8.65 -5.85 22.41
N LYS A 169 -7.76 -6.19 21.46
CA LYS A 169 -8.08 -6.35 20.03
C LYS A 169 -9.10 -7.46 19.81
N GLN A 170 -8.90 -8.62 20.43
CA GLN A 170 -9.82 -9.76 20.34
C GLN A 170 -11.20 -9.49 20.96
N LEU A 171 -11.25 -8.62 21.97
CA LEU A 171 -12.50 -8.13 22.57
C LEU A 171 -13.27 -7.14 21.67
N GLY A 172 -12.63 -6.61 20.63
CA GLY A 172 -13.24 -5.71 19.65
C GLY A 172 -12.81 -4.25 19.77
N ILE A 173 -11.74 -3.93 20.51
CA ILE A 173 -11.15 -2.58 20.51
C ILE A 173 -10.17 -2.46 19.35
N SER A 174 -10.51 -1.63 18.37
CA SER A 174 -9.56 -1.26 17.32
C SER A 174 -8.39 -0.44 17.89
N PRO A 175 -7.14 -0.65 17.43
CA PRO A 175 -6.05 0.30 17.67
C PRO A 175 -6.39 1.74 17.28
N TRP A 176 -7.30 1.91 16.32
CA TRP A 176 -7.74 3.18 15.76
C TRP A 176 -9.00 3.76 16.42
N TYR A 177 -9.46 3.23 17.56
CA TYR A 177 -10.68 3.70 18.24
C TYR A 177 -10.67 5.22 18.51
N TRP A 178 -9.49 5.77 18.83
CA TRP A 178 -9.30 7.19 19.03
C TRP A 178 -8.71 7.88 17.81
N TRP A 179 -7.75 7.27 17.10
CA TRP A 179 -7.06 7.90 15.98
C TRP A 179 -7.86 7.96 14.67
N ALA A 180 -8.95 7.20 14.56
CA ALA A 180 -9.87 7.25 13.42
C ALA A 180 -11.34 7.01 13.81
N ASP A 181 -11.70 7.35 15.05
CA ASP A 181 -13.08 7.33 15.58
C ASP A 181 -13.81 5.99 15.39
N VAL A 182 -13.06 4.89 15.34
CA VAL A 182 -13.64 3.55 15.19
C VAL A 182 -14.48 3.23 16.43
N PRO A 183 -15.80 3.07 16.30
CA PRO A 183 -16.65 2.91 17.46
C PRO A 183 -16.42 1.54 18.12
N VAL A 184 -16.49 1.51 19.44
CA VAL A 184 -16.38 0.28 20.23
C VAL A 184 -17.70 -0.48 20.17
N LYS A 185 -17.66 -1.73 19.69
CA LYS A 185 -18.83 -2.60 19.68
C LYS A 185 -19.17 -3.06 21.10
N THR A 186 -20.40 -2.83 21.53
CA THR A 186 -20.83 -3.22 22.88
C THR A 186 -21.28 -4.68 22.95
N SER A 187 -21.02 -5.35 24.06
CA SER A 187 -21.52 -6.70 24.36
C SER A 187 -21.91 -6.81 25.84
N PRO A 188 -23.08 -7.38 26.19
CA PRO A 188 -23.49 -7.50 27.60
C PRO A 188 -22.65 -8.51 28.39
N GLU A 189 -22.04 -9.47 27.69
CA GLU A 189 -21.17 -10.50 28.25
C GLU A 189 -19.99 -10.80 27.32
N LEU A 190 -18.88 -11.26 27.89
CA LEU A 190 -17.64 -11.58 27.22
C LEU A 190 -17.00 -12.80 27.87
N TRP A 191 -16.57 -13.76 27.05
CA TRP A 191 -16.00 -15.02 27.51
C TRP A 191 -14.76 -15.37 26.68
N TYR A 192 -13.70 -15.82 27.33
CA TYR A 192 -12.49 -16.32 26.67
C TYR A 192 -12.56 -17.83 26.48
N ASN A 193 -12.21 -18.31 25.29
CA ASN A 193 -12.19 -19.73 24.98
C ASN A 193 -11.01 -20.42 25.69
N SER A 194 -11.31 -21.16 26.76
CA SER A 194 -10.32 -21.84 27.59
C SER A 194 -9.51 -22.92 26.86
N SER A 195 -9.91 -23.38 25.66
CA SER A 195 -9.09 -24.30 24.85
C SER A 195 -7.94 -23.58 24.14
N VAL A 196 -8.04 -22.26 23.96
CA VAL A 196 -7.08 -21.47 23.20
C VAL A 196 -5.91 -21.06 24.10
N LYS A 197 -4.71 -21.47 23.68
CA LYS A 197 -3.45 -21.00 24.23
C LYS A 197 -2.73 -20.21 23.16
N GLN A 198 -2.38 -18.98 23.48
CA GLN A 198 -1.69 -18.10 22.54
C GLN A 198 -0.25 -17.91 23.01
N PHE A 199 0.66 -17.92 22.05
CA PHE A 199 2.05 -17.55 22.25
C PHE A 199 2.49 -16.76 21.02
N GLN A 200 3.08 -15.59 21.23
CA GLN A 200 3.61 -14.76 20.14
C GLN A 200 4.91 -14.07 20.55
N SER A 201 5.74 -13.78 19.56
CA SER A 201 6.94 -12.95 19.65
C SER A 201 7.17 -12.28 18.30
N PRO A 202 7.75 -11.07 18.24
CA PRO A 202 7.92 -10.33 17.00
C PRO A 202 8.95 -10.99 16.06
N GLY A 203 8.71 -10.91 14.75
CA GLY A 203 9.67 -11.28 13.71
C GLY A 203 10.77 -10.22 13.46
N VAL A 204 10.50 -8.97 13.80
CA VAL A 204 11.43 -7.83 13.69
C VAL A 204 11.64 -7.17 15.06
N THR A 205 12.89 -6.88 15.46
CA THR A 205 13.20 -6.44 16.84
C THR A 205 12.67 -5.05 17.18
N TYR A 206 12.95 -4.05 16.36
CA TYR A 206 12.47 -2.67 16.49
C TYR A 206 11.54 -2.33 15.34
N ARG A 207 10.32 -1.92 15.65
CA ARG A 207 9.22 -1.74 14.70
C ARG A 207 8.55 -0.41 14.99
N GLY A 208 8.50 0.47 14.01
CA GLY A 208 8.12 1.85 14.29
C GLY A 208 7.72 2.69 13.10
N ILE A 209 7.44 3.95 13.41
CA ILE A 209 7.10 5.00 12.46
C ILE A 209 8.04 6.20 12.64
N PHE A 210 8.13 7.02 11.62
CA PHE A 210 8.71 8.35 11.66
C PHE A 210 7.63 9.37 11.33
N LEU A 211 7.33 10.25 12.29
CA LEU A 211 6.52 11.45 12.04
C LEU A 211 7.41 12.49 11.37
N ASN A 212 7.17 12.75 10.09
CA ASN A 212 7.98 13.64 9.27
C ASN A 212 7.07 14.43 8.34
N ASP A 213 7.63 15.40 7.62
CA ASP A 213 6.91 16.18 6.61
C ASP A 213 5.65 16.85 7.22
N GLU A 214 5.67 17.06 8.54
CA GLU A 214 4.52 17.22 9.42
C GLU A 214 3.83 18.58 9.32
N ALA A 215 4.33 19.45 8.45
CA ALA A 215 3.83 20.81 8.27
C ALA A 215 3.25 20.98 6.85
N PRO A 216 2.02 21.49 6.72
CA PRO A 216 1.24 22.16 7.78
C PRO A 216 0.33 21.25 8.63
N ALA A 217 -0.02 20.04 8.18
CA ALA A 217 -1.16 19.30 8.72
C ALA A 217 -0.99 18.90 10.19
N LEU A 218 -0.16 17.90 10.49
CA LEU A 218 0.02 17.37 11.85
C LEU A 218 0.52 18.45 12.82
N SER A 219 1.39 19.35 12.34
CA SER A 219 1.94 20.47 13.12
C SER A 219 0.87 21.44 13.58
N GLN A 220 -0.09 21.80 12.73
CA GLN A 220 -1.14 22.73 13.11
C GLN A 220 -2.22 22.03 13.94
N TRP A 221 -2.52 20.77 13.64
CA TRP A 221 -3.43 19.96 14.47
C TRP A 221 -2.88 19.73 15.89
N SER A 222 -1.59 19.43 16.03
CA SER A 222 -0.95 19.21 17.35
C SER A 222 -0.96 20.50 18.18
N LYS A 223 -0.73 21.66 17.55
CA LYS A 223 -0.86 22.97 18.19
C LYS A 223 -2.30 23.27 18.61
N ALA A 224 -3.26 23.08 17.72
CA ALA A 224 -4.67 23.34 18.00
C ALA A 224 -5.23 22.43 19.10
N THR A 225 -4.80 21.17 19.17
CA THR A 225 -5.37 20.15 20.06
C THR A 225 -4.61 20.01 21.38
N PHE A 226 -3.28 20.11 21.36
CA PHE A 226 -2.42 19.83 22.52
C PHE A 226 -1.48 20.99 22.89
N GLY A 227 -1.43 22.05 22.09
CA GLY A 227 -0.45 23.13 22.25
C GLY A 227 0.92 22.84 21.61
N GLY A 228 1.06 21.75 20.86
CA GLY A 228 2.28 21.36 20.14
C GLY A 228 2.67 19.90 20.36
N PHE A 229 3.90 19.54 19.99
CA PHE A 229 4.46 18.19 20.13
C PHE A 229 5.01 17.93 21.55
N ASN A 230 4.13 17.99 22.54
CA ASN A 230 4.43 17.73 23.96
C ASN A 230 4.00 16.32 24.40
N HIS A 231 4.19 16.00 25.69
CA HIS A 231 3.96 14.64 26.18
C HIS A 231 2.48 14.21 26.09
N LEU A 232 1.54 15.15 26.06
CA LEU A 232 0.11 14.86 25.94
C LEU A 232 -0.24 14.36 24.52
N PHE A 233 0.36 14.98 23.50
CA PHE A 233 0.27 14.51 22.12
C PHE A 233 0.95 13.13 22.01
N TYR A 234 2.18 13.02 22.49
CA TYR A 234 2.95 11.78 22.32
C TYR A 234 2.38 10.60 23.12
N GLU A 235 1.73 10.81 24.25
CA GLU A 235 1.03 9.74 24.97
C GLU A 235 -0.02 9.06 24.07
N LYS A 236 -0.72 9.82 23.21
CA LYS A 236 -1.65 9.26 22.21
C LYS A 236 -0.93 8.47 21.13
N VAL A 237 0.24 8.91 20.70
CA VAL A 237 1.06 8.18 19.73
C VAL A 237 1.61 6.89 20.35
N PHE A 238 2.09 6.93 21.59
CA PHE A 238 2.63 5.77 22.29
C PHE A 238 1.56 4.68 22.51
N GLU A 239 0.35 5.06 22.93
CA GLU A 239 -0.76 4.11 23.05
C GLU A 239 -1.07 3.43 21.70
N LEU A 240 -1.11 4.21 20.61
CA LEU A 240 -1.33 3.66 19.27
C LEU A 240 -0.25 2.67 18.88
N LEU A 241 1.03 3.03 19.04
CA LEU A 241 2.16 2.15 18.70
C LEU A 241 2.06 0.83 19.49
N LEU A 242 1.81 0.88 20.79
CA LEU A 242 1.67 -0.34 21.59
C LEU A 242 0.48 -1.20 21.17
N ARG A 243 -0.68 -0.59 20.83
CA ARG A 243 -1.85 -1.31 20.31
C ARG A 243 -1.60 -1.94 18.94
N CYS A 244 -0.70 -1.35 18.15
CA CYS A 244 -0.19 -1.90 16.89
C CYS A 244 1.06 -2.80 17.08
N LYS A 245 1.42 -3.15 18.34
CA LYS A 245 2.59 -3.97 18.70
C LYS A 245 3.94 -3.41 18.21
N ALA A 246 4.04 -2.10 18.09
CA ALA A 246 5.25 -1.35 17.77
C ALA A 246 5.96 -0.84 19.03
N ASN A 247 7.26 -0.59 18.92
CA ASN A 247 8.12 -0.17 20.02
C ASN A 247 9.11 0.94 19.67
N TYR A 248 9.11 1.45 18.44
CA TYR A 248 10.12 2.40 17.98
C TYR A 248 9.48 3.64 17.36
N LEU A 249 10.06 4.82 17.63
CA LEU A 249 9.58 6.10 17.10
C LEU A 249 10.75 7.01 16.74
N TRP A 250 10.68 7.59 15.54
CA TRP A 250 11.34 8.86 15.25
C TRP A 250 10.31 9.99 15.38
N PRO A 251 10.52 10.95 16.30
CA PRO A 251 9.58 12.04 16.54
C PRO A 251 9.64 13.10 15.43
N ALA A 252 8.58 13.91 15.35
CA ALA A 252 8.54 15.15 14.57
C ALA A 252 9.74 16.05 14.88
N MET A 253 10.35 16.61 13.85
CA MET A 253 11.64 17.30 13.94
C MET A 253 11.77 18.55 13.06
N TRP A 254 10.80 18.85 12.19
CA TRP A 254 10.78 20.12 11.44
C TRP A 254 10.32 21.27 12.32
N GLY A 255 11.30 22.04 12.80
CA GLY A 255 11.07 23.15 13.73
C GLY A 255 10.74 22.69 15.16
N ASN A 256 10.94 21.40 15.45
CA ASN A 256 10.65 20.76 16.73
C ASN A 256 11.87 19.96 17.21
N ALA A 257 11.96 19.75 18.51
CA ALA A 257 13.03 19.02 19.15
C ALA A 257 12.48 18.23 20.35
N PHE A 258 12.16 16.95 20.15
CA PHE A 258 11.46 16.09 21.11
C PHE A 258 11.92 16.19 22.57
N TYR A 259 13.23 16.19 22.83
CA TYR A 259 13.79 16.26 24.18
C TYR A 259 13.78 17.67 24.79
N ASP A 260 13.62 18.71 23.96
CA ASP A 260 13.71 20.13 24.32
C ASP A 260 12.34 20.79 24.42
N ASP A 261 11.42 20.44 23.51
CA ASP A 261 10.06 21.00 23.47
C ASP A 261 9.24 20.64 24.71
N ASP A 262 9.49 19.47 25.31
CA ASP A 262 8.95 19.08 26.60
C ASP A 262 9.85 18.03 27.28
N THR A 263 10.40 18.37 28.44
CA THR A 263 11.28 17.46 29.19
C THR A 263 10.61 16.15 29.64
N LEU A 264 9.27 16.08 29.64
CA LEU A 264 8.51 14.87 29.95
C LEU A 264 8.39 13.91 28.75
N ASN A 265 8.57 14.38 27.52
CA ASN A 265 8.53 13.54 26.31
C ASN A 265 9.36 12.24 26.44
N PRO A 266 10.67 12.31 26.74
CA PRO A 266 11.50 11.10 26.88
C PRO A 266 11.17 10.27 28.13
N VAL A 267 10.65 10.91 29.19
CA VAL A 267 10.23 10.21 30.42
C VAL A 267 9.03 9.33 30.15
N VAL A 268 8.01 9.90 29.51
CA VAL A 268 6.76 9.21 29.18
C VAL A 268 7.02 8.16 28.10
N ALA A 269 7.88 8.43 27.12
CA ALA A 269 8.30 7.43 26.14
C ALA A 269 8.89 6.18 26.81
N ASP A 270 9.85 6.35 27.72
CA ASP A 270 10.48 5.23 28.42
C ASP A 270 9.50 4.50 29.36
N GLN A 271 8.60 5.22 30.02
CA GLN A 271 7.52 4.62 30.82
C GLN A 271 6.61 3.73 29.96
N TYR A 272 6.20 4.22 28.79
CA TYR A 272 5.44 3.45 27.80
C TYR A 272 6.28 2.36 27.10
N GLY A 273 7.59 2.32 27.34
CA GLY A 273 8.51 1.40 26.69
C GLY A 273 8.76 1.70 25.22
N ILE A 274 8.45 2.89 24.73
CA ILE A 274 8.76 3.30 23.36
C ILE A 274 10.23 3.70 23.28
N VAL A 275 10.97 2.97 22.46
CA VAL A 275 12.38 3.24 22.15
C VAL A 275 12.44 4.45 21.23
N ILE A 276 13.15 5.49 21.65
CA ILE A 276 13.30 6.72 20.86
C ILE A 276 14.56 6.65 20.01
N GLY A 277 14.42 6.95 18.73
CA GLY A 277 15.54 7.24 17.83
C GLY A 277 15.38 8.63 17.21
N THR A 278 16.33 9.00 16.37
CA THR A 278 16.32 10.22 15.56
C THR A 278 16.62 9.86 14.11
N SER A 279 16.22 10.72 13.16
CA SER A 279 16.48 10.45 11.74
C SER A 279 17.99 10.37 11.46
N HIS A 280 18.35 9.88 10.28
CA HIS A 280 19.74 9.56 9.94
C HIS A 280 20.70 10.75 9.88
N HIS A 281 20.20 11.98 9.83
CA HIS A 281 21.02 13.20 9.87
C HIS A 281 21.00 13.91 11.23
N GLU A 282 20.41 13.29 12.26
CA GLU A 282 20.24 13.82 13.62
C GLU A 282 21.05 12.99 14.62
N PRO A 283 22.40 13.00 14.54
CA PRO A 283 23.21 12.08 15.31
C PRO A 283 23.17 12.40 16.81
N MET A 284 23.47 11.39 17.63
CA MET A 284 23.69 11.55 19.07
C MET A 284 22.46 12.04 19.84
N LEU A 285 21.26 11.70 19.34
CA LEU A 285 19.95 12.07 19.92
C LEU A 285 19.75 13.59 20.03
N ARG A 286 20.26 14.30 19.03
CA ARG A 286 20.08 15.74 18.85
C ARG A 286 19.23 16.00 17.63
N ALA A 287 18.04 16.55 17.84
CA ALA A 287 17.18 16.93 16.74
C ALA A 287 17.81 18.07 15.92
N HIS A 288 17.52 18.13 14.62
CA HIS A 288 18.11 19.13 13.71
C HIS A 288 17.90 20.56 14.22
N ASP A 289 16.69 20.87 14.70
CA ASP A 289 16.33 22.20 15.19
C ASP A 289 17.14 22.65 16.42
N GLU A 290 17.71 21.71 17.18
CA GLU A 290 18.55 22.03 18.34
C GLU A 290 19.86 22.71 17.94
N TRP A 291 20.42 22.39 16.77
CA TRP A 291 21.61 23.09 16.29
C TRP A 291 21.29 24.56 15.97
N ARG A 292 20.09 24.84 15.44
CA ARG A 292 19.61 26.22 15.25
C ARG A 292 19.42 26.96 16.59
N ARG A 293 18.92 26.27 17.62
CA ARG A 293 18.66 26.85 18.95
C ARG A 293 19.93 27.09 19.77
N TYR A 294 20.88 26.15 19.75
CA TYR A 294 22.02 26.12 20.68
C TYR A 294 23.38 25.96 20.01
N GLY A 295 23.43 25.59 18.74
CA GLY A 295 24.66 25.42 18.00
C GLY A 295 25.36 26.74 17.69
N THR A 296 26.68 26.68 17.56
CA THR A 296 27.51 27.83 17.18
C THR A 296 28.49 27.43 16.08
N GLY A 297 28.56 28.23 15.02
CA GLY A 297 29.43 27.95 13.87
C GLY A 297 28.78 27.04 12.82
N LYS A 298 29.57 26.60 11.84
CA LYS A 298 29.09 25.75 10.74
C LYS A 298 28.82 24.33 11.23
N TRP A 299 27.78 23.68 10.70
CA TRP A 299 27.59 22.24 10.82
C TRP A 299 28.58 21.51 9.91
N ASN A 300 29.85 21.50 10.31
CA ASN A 300 30.96 20.96 9.54
C ASN A 300 32.06 20.47 10.49
N TYR A 301 32.33 19.16 10.47
CA TYR A 301 33.23 18.56 11.45
C TYR A 301 34.69 18.98 11.31
N ASP A 302 35.18 19.27 10.10
CA ASP A 302 36.57 19.70 9.90
C ASP A 302 36.85 21.10 10.44
N SER A 303 35.87 22.00 10.34
CA SER A 303 36.03 23.40 10.76
C SER A 303 35.43 23.72 12.14
N ASN A 304 34.62 22.82 12.71
CA ASN A 304 33.88 23.07 13.95
C ASN A 304 33.82 21.86 14.91
N GLU A 305 34.83 20.99 14.85
CA GLU A 305 34.93 19.73 15.60
C GLU A 305 34.57 19.87 17.08
N MET A 306 35.21 20.81 17.78
CA MET A 306 35.08 20.95 19.24
C MET A 306 33.65 21.27 19.68
N GLN A 307 32.97 22.15 18.93
CA GLN A 307 31.59 22.53 19.25
C GLN A 307 30.62 21.38 18.95
N LEU A 308 30.82 20.66 17.85
CA LEU A 308 30.00 19.49 17.51
C LEU A 308 30.17 18.38 18.55
N LYS A 309 31.39 18.10 19.00
CA LYS A 309 31.65 17.12 20.08
C LYS A 309 30.92 17.50 21.37
N LYS A 310 31.02 18.76 21.81
CA LYS A 310 30.32 19.24 23.01
C LYS A 310 28.80 19.14 22.84
N PHE A 311 28.30 19.55 21.68
CA PHE A 311 26.87 19.50 21.35
C PHE A 311 26.33 18.06 21.39
N TRP A 312 27.09 17.08 20.87
CA TRP A 312 26.73 15.66 20.90
C TRP A 312 26.82 15.05 22.30
N GLU A 313 27.83 15.45 23.09
CA GLU A 313 27.99 14.99 24.46
C GLU A 313 26.76 15.35 25.32
N GLU A 314 26.22 16.55 25.15
CA GLU A 314 24.99 16.99 25.83
C GLU A 314 23.77 16.14 25.44
N GLY A 315 23.64 15.74 24.17
CA GLY A 315 22.57 14.84 23.70
C GLY A 315 22.58 13.50 24.45
N ILE A 316 23.76 12.87 24.53
CA ILE A 316 23.92 11.59 25.25
C ILE A 316 23.71 11.76 26.76
N ARG A 317 24.16 12.87 27.36
CA ARG A 317 23.91 13.17 28.78
C ARG A 317 22.40 13.31 29.06
N ARG A 318 21.66 13.98 28.19
CA ARG A 318 20.21 14.23 28.35
C ARG A 318 19.36 12.97 28.19
N LYS A 319 19.80 12.00 27.38
CA LYS A 319 19.14 10.67 27.27
C LYS A 319 19.11 9.89 28.59
N ARG A 320 20.03 10.16 29.54
CA ARG A 320 20.10 9.44 30.82
C ARG A 320 20.05 7.92 30.59
N ASN A 321 19.16 7.21 31.27
CA ASN A 321 18.95 5.77 31.12
C ASN A 321 17.73 5.39 30.28
N TYR A 322 17.02 6.36 29.67
CA TYR A 322 15.84 6.09 28.83
C TYR A 322 16.19 5.22 27.63
N GLU A 323 15.35 4.26 27.27
CA GLU A 323 15.63 3.34 26.17
C GLU A 323 15.65 4.07 24.81
N SER A 324 16.76 3.97 24.07
CA SER A 324 16.97 4.68 22.80
C SER A 324 17.89 3.94 21.85
N ILE A 325 17.80 4.23 20.55
CA ILE A 325 18.83 3.86 19.57
C ILE A 325 19.54 5.14 19.12
N VAL A 326 20.85 5.18 19.29
CA VAL A 326 21.66 6.36 18.96
C VAL A 326 22.04 6.34 17.48
N SER A 327 21.52 7.29 16.73
CA SER A 327 21.99 7.55 15.35
C SER A 327 23.45 8.04 15.40
N VAL A 328 24.34 7.40 14.64
CA VAL A 328 25.75 7.78 14.49
C VAL A 328 26.07 8.10 13.02
N GLY A 329 27.22 8.72 12.80
CA GLY A 329 27.58 9.34 11.54
C GLY A 329 27.20 10.83 11.53
N MET A 330 27.37 11.47 10.38
CA MET A 330 27.01 12.87 10.18
C MET A 330 26.77 13.09 8.69
N ARG A 331 25.68 13.80 8.36
CA ARG A 331 25.47 14.39 7.02
C ARG A 331 25.60 15.91 7.13
N GLY A 332 25.66 16.59 5.98
CA GLY A 332 25.63 18.05 5.91
C GLY A 332 24.33 18.62 6.47
N ASP A 333 24.30 19.93 6.68
CA ASP A 333 23.17 20.63 7.30
C ASP A 333 21.88 20.45 6.48
N GLY A 334 20.75 20.15 7.15
CA GLY A 334 19.44 20.02 6.51
C GLY A 334 19.32 18.87 5.51
N ASP A 335 19.83 17.68 5.85
CA ASP A 335 19.82 16.45 5.02
C ASP A 335 20.65 16.54 3.71
N MET A 336 21.63 17.44 3.66
CA MET A 336 22.54 17.62 2.52
C MET A 336 23.80 16.74 2.62
N PRO A 337 24.49 16.44 1.51
CA PRO A 337 25.81 15.80 1.55
C PRO A 337 26.87 16.68 2.23
N MET A 338 27.86 16.10 2.93
CA MET A 338 28.94 16.88 3.55
C MET A 338 29.97 17.44 2.54
N SER A 339 30.23 16.73 1.43
CA SER A 339 31.15 17.15 0.36
C SER A 339 30.98 16.29 -0.92
N GLN A 340 31.43 16.78 -2.09
CA GLN A 340 31.39 16.02 -3.36
C GLN A 340 32.49 14.93 -3.47
N SER A 341 33.63 15.09 -2.80
CA SER A 341 34.69 14.07 -2.76
C SER A 341 34.44 13.06 -1.64
N SER A 342 34.68 11.77 -1.91
CA SER A 342 34.53 10.67 -0.94
C SER A 342 35.27 10.96 0.36
N ASN A 343 34.55 11.17 1.46
CA ASN A 343 35.10 11.55 2.76
C ASN A 343 35.07 10.37 3.76
N ILE A 344 35.43 9.17 3.30
CA ILE A 344 35.40 7.93 4.09
C ILE A 344 36.16 8.10 5.41
N ALA A 345 37.40 8.60 5.35
CA ALA A 345 38.24 8.80 6.54
C ALA A 345 37.62 9.80 7.54
N LEU A 346 36.93 10.83 7.05
CA LEU A 346 36.25 11.81 7.90
C LEU A 346 35.06 11.17 8.64
N LEU A 347 34.23 10.39 7.93
CA LEU A 347 33.09 9.69 8.53
C LEU A 347 33.55 8.64 9.54
N GLU A 348 34.61 7.89 9.24
CA GLU A 348 35.21 6.94 10.18
C GLU A 348 35.76 7.64 11.43
N ARG A 349 36.38 8.83 11.28
CA ARG A 349 36.81 9.67 12.42
C ARG A 349 35.62 10.16 13.25
N ILE A 350 34.57 10.65 12.60
CA ILE A 350 33.35 11.14 13.27
C ILE A 350 32.72 10.03 14.11
N VAL A 351 32.50 8.84 13.52
CA VAL A 351 31.89 7.71 14.24
C VAL A 351 32.80 7.23 15.38
N THR A 352 34.12 7.22 15.17
CA THR A 352 35.07 6.87 16.23
C THR A 352 34.95 7.81 17.43
N ASP A 353 34.87 9.12 17.20
CA ASP A 353 34.75 10.11 18.27
C ASP A 353 33.36 10.11 18.92
N GLN A 354 32.30 9.91 18.15
CA GLN A 354 30.95 9.69 18.69
C GLN A 354 30.91 8.48 19.63
N ARG A 355 31.55 7.36 19.26
CA ARG A 355 31.64 6.18 20.14
C ARG A 355 32.43 6.44 21.41
N LYS A 356 33.50 7.25 21.36
CA LYS A 356 34.20 7.70 22.59
C LYS A 356 33.29 8.54 23.47
N ILE A 357 32.50 9.44 22.90
CA ILE A 357 31.51 10.24 23.65
C ILE A 357 30.49 9.31 24.34
N ILE A 358 29.92 8.36 23.61
CA ILE A 358 28.98 7.37 24.17
C ILE A 358 29.64 6.65 25.34
N ALA A 359 30.86 6.14 25.18
CA ALA A 359 31.53 5.38 26.22
C ALA A 359 31.84 6.24 27.45
N ASN A 360 32.36 7.44 27.25
CA ASN A 360 32.71 8.36 28.33
C ASN A 360 31.48 8.83 29.12
N VAL A 361 30.38 9.16 28.45
CA VAL A 361 29.17 9.67 29.11
C VAL A 361 28.40 8.54 29.80
N THR A 362 28.27 7.38 29.16
CA THR A 362 27.48 6.26 29.72
C THR A 362 28.26 5.43 30.75
N GLY A 363 29.58 5.54 30.77
CA GLY A 363 30.46 4.73 31.62
C GLY A 363 30.50 3.25 31.22
N LYS A 364 30.04 2.92 30.01
CA LYS A 364 29.99 1.56 29.45
C LYS A 364 30.71 1.53 28.11
N ASP A 365 31.10 0.34 27.65
CA ASP A 365 31.56 0.21 26.28
C ASP A 365 30.47 0.66 25.29
N ALA A 366 30.86 1.32 24.19
CA ALA A 366 29.91 1.79 23.19
C ALA A 366 29.03 0.64 22.64
N THR A 367 29.55 -0.58 22.54
CA THR A 367 28.81 -1.79 22.12
C THR A 367 27.62 -2.14 23.02
N ALA A 368 27.58 -1.64 24.25
CA ALA A 368 26.46 -1.81 25.17
C ALA A 368 25.31 -0.80 24.92
N THR A 369 25.52 0.18 24.05
CA THR A 369 24.50 1.17 23.66
C THR A 369 24.03 0.88 22.24
N PRO A 370 22.74 0.60 22.01
CA PRO A 370 22.20 0.42 20.67
C PRO A 370 22.49 1.63 19.78
N GLN A 371 23.11 1.37 18.63
CA GLN A 371 23.48 2.38 17.64
C GLN A 371 22.96 1.97 16.27
N LEU A 372 22.63 2.95 15.45
CA LEU A 372 22.36 2.75 14.03
C LEU A 372 23.17 3.73 13.19
N TRP A 373 23.53 3.30 11.99
CA TRP A 373 24.09 4.17 10.96
C TRP A 373 23.36 3.90 9.65
N ALA A 374 22.70 4.93 9.11
CA ALA A 374 21.98 4.79 7.85
C ALA A 374 22.92 4.94 6.64
N LEU A 375 22.84 3.97 5.75
CA LEU A 375 23.48 4.02 4.44
C LEU A 375 22.56 4.73 3.45
N TYR A 376 22.30 6.01 3.69
CA TYR A 376 21.35 6.80 2.92
C TYR A 376 22.07 7.59 1.82
N LYS A 377 21.57 7.51 0.58
CA LYS A 377 22.09 8.20 -0.61
C LYS A 377 23.61 7.99 -0.79
N GLU A 378 24.43 9.04 -0.67
CA GLU A 378 25.88 9.01 -0.91
C GLU A 378 26.64 8.13 0.09
N VAL A 379 26.09 7.93 1.30
CA VAL A 379 26.73 7.10 2.33
C VAL A 379 26.73 5.62 1.91
N GLN A 380 25.73 5.20 1.14
CA GLN A 380 25.71 3.88 0.52
C GLN A 380 26.89 3.69 -0.45
N ASP A 381 27.18 4.71 -1.27
CA ASP A 381 28.31 4.66 -2.21
C ASP A 381 29.66 4.58 -1.47
N TYR A 382 29.78 5.24 -0.31
CA TYR A 382 30.98 5.16 0.52
C TYR A 382 31.20 3.76 1.09
N TYR A 383 30.12 3.12 1.58
CA TYR A 383 30.16 1.73 2.04
C TYR A 383 30.61 0.78 0.93
N ASP A 384 30.05 0.95 -0.27
CA ASP A 384 30.39 0.14 -1.45
C ASP A 384 31.83 0.35 -1.92
N LYS A 385 32.39 1.55 -1.72
CA LYS A 385 33.80 1.88 -2.00
C LYS A 385 34.79 1.50 -0.89
N GLY A 386 34.33 0.91 0.20
CA GLY A 386 35.22 0.35 1.21
C GLY A 386 35.08 0.92 2.62
N MET A 387 34.20 1.89 2.88
CA MET A 387 33.92 2.36 4.24
C MET A 387 33.47 1.18 5.11
N ARG A 388 34.01 1.09 6.34
CA ARG A 388 33.68 0.00 7.26
C ARG A 388 32.92 0.52 8.47
N VAL A 389 31.95 -0.28 8.90
CA VAL A 389 31.08 0.03 10.03
C VAL A 389 31.33 -0.98 11.15
N PRO A 390 31.57 -0.54 12.40
CA PRO A 390 31.73 -1.43 13.54
C PRO A 390 30.59 -2.45 13.65
N ASP A 391 30.91 -3.70 14.01
CA ASP A 391 30.01 -4.85 13.82
C ASP A 391 28.71 -4.78 14.64
N ASP A 392 28.75 -4.12 15.80
CA ASP A 392 27.63 -3.92 16.71
C ASP A 392 26.64 -2.83 16.26
N ILE A 393 27.03 -1.95 15.34
CA ILE A 393 26.16 -0.89 14.82
C ILE A 393 25.20 -1.50 13.79
N THR A 394 23.90 -1.29 14.00
CA THR A 394 22.88 -1.68 13.02
C THR A 394 23.06 -0.87 11.74
N LEU A 395 23.22 -1.56 10.62
CA LEU A 395 23.22 -0.93 9.30
C LEU A 395 21.77 -0.69 8.86
N LEU A 396 21.35 0.57 8.86
CA LEU A 396 20.01 0.95 8.40
C LEU A 396 20.06 1.19 6.88
N LEU A 397 19.53 0.24 6.12
CA LEU A 397 19.35 0.35 4.67
C LEU A 397 18.05 1.14 4.41
N CYS A 398 17.92 1.69 3.21
CA CYS A 398 16.79 2.56 2.88
C CYS A 398 16.16 2.13 1.56
N ASP A 399 14.87 2.45 1.40
CA ASP A 399 14.28 2.55 0.08
C ASP A 399 14.79 3.81 -0.66
N ASP A 400 14.28 4.01 -1.87
CA ASP A 400 14.57 5.17 -2.71
C ASP A 400 13.68 6.38 -2.42
N ASN A 401 13.03 6.40 -1.26
CA ASN A 401 11.97 7.33 -0.87
C ASN A 401 10.67 7.20 -1.67
N TRP A 402 10.51 6.13 -2.46
CA TRP A 402 9.30 5.84 -3.25
C TRP A 402 8.83 4.40 -3.05
N GLY A 403 9.28 3.76 -1.96
CA GLY A 403 8.91 2.41 -1.61
C GLY A 403 9.67 1.32 -2.35
N ASN A 404 10.82 1.60 -2.98
CA ASN A 404 11.66 0.59 -3.64
C ASN A 404 12.99 0.42 -2.90
N ILE A 405 13.23 -0.75 -2.30
CA ILE A 405 14.45 -1.02 -1.52
C ILE A 405 15.67 -0.93 -2.41
N ARG A 406 16.64 -0.08 -2.02
CA ARG A 406 17.84 0.21 -2.83
C ARG A 406 18.88 -0.89 -2.75
N LYS A 407 19.06 -1.47 -1.57
CA LYS A 407 20.13 -2.42 -1.26
C LYS A 407 19.73 -3.34 -0.13
N LEU A 408 20.14 -4.59 -0.23
CA LEU A 408 20.04 -5.63 0.79
C LEU A 408 21.44 -6.24 1.00
N PRO A 409 21.68 -6.87 2.16
CA PRO A 409 22.94 -7.58 2.37
C PRO A 409 23.16 -8.66 1.32
N LYS A 410 24.42 -9.05 1.10
CA LYS A 410 24.73 -10.21 0.27
C LYS A 410 23.99 -11.43 0.80
N TRP A 411 23.45 -12.22 -0.11
CA TRP A 411 22.90 -13.51 0.26
C TRP A 411 23.98 -14.37 0.92
N ASN A 412 23.69 -14.97 2.08
CA ASN A 412 24.66 -15.67 2.93
C ASN A 412 25.84 -14.82 3.45
N ALA A 413 25.73 -13.49 3.49
CA ALA A 413 26.70 -12.68 4.22
C ALA A 413 26.80 -13.19 5.67
N PRO A 414 28.00 -13.20 6.28
CA PRO A 414 28.13 -13.43 7.71
C PRO A 414 27.21 -12.47 8.47
N GLY A 415 26.47 -13.01 9.43
CA GLY A 415 25.64 -12.18 10.30
C GLY A 415 26.51 -11.19 11.07
N ARG A 416 26.04 -9.94 11.16
CA ARG A 416 26.64 -8.89 11.99
C ARG A 416 25.93 -8.84 13.34
N ALA A 417 26.65 -8.57 14.42
CA ALA A 417 26.05 -8.44 15.74
C ALA A 417 24.94 -7.37 15.79
N GLY A 418 25.16 -6.23 15.13
CA GLY A 418 24.19 -5.15 14.99
C GLY A 418 23.03 -5.46 14.03
N GLY A 419 23.17 -6.47 13.16
CA GLY A 419 22.19 -6.79 12.13
C GLY A 419 21.93 -5.65 11.12
N TYR A 420 20.79 -5.73 10.44
CA TYR A 420 20.37 -4.76 9.43
C TYR A 420 18.94 -4.28 9.68
N GLY A 421 18.64 -3.05 9.26
CA GLY A 421 17.29 -2.50 9.24
C GLY A 421 16.89 -1.91 7.89
N ILE A 422 15.61 -1.55 7.77
CA ILE A 422 15.01 -0.81 6.65
C ILE A 422 14.37 0.47 7.19
N TYR A 423 14.68 1.59 6.54
CA TYR A 423 13.87 2.81 6.51
C TYR A 423 13.08 2.86 5.20
N TYR A 424 11.74 2.90 5.31
CA TYR A 424 10.79 2.86 4.18
C TYR A 424 9.94 4.14 4.13
N HIS A 425 9.30 4.45 3.01
CA HIS A 425 8.47 5.66 2.88
C HIS A 425 7.02 5.39 2.44
N PHE A 426 6.07 5.93 3.21
CA PHE A 426 4.68 6.15 2.78
C PHE A 426 4.38 7.62 2.45
N ASP A 427 5.29 8.51 2.79
CA ASP A 427 5.25 9.96 2.57
C ASP A 427 6.66 10.46 2.25
N TYR A 428 6.81 11.53 1.48
CA TYR A 428 8.14 12.07 1.16
C TYR A 428 8.13 13.52 0.65
N VAL A 429 9.12 14.30 1.13
CA VAL A 429 9.55 15.58 0.54
C VAL A 429 10.85 15.42 -0.22
N GLY A 430 10.78 15.55 -1.55
CA GLY A 430 11.93 15.55 -2.43
C GLY A 430 11.61 15.23 -3.88
N GLY A 431 12.64 14.91 -4.65
CA GLY A 431 12.52 14.58 -6.08
C GLY A 431 11.94 13.18 -6.35
N PRO A 432 11.38 12.95 -7.55
CA PRO A 432 11.08 13.95 -8.59
C PRO A 432 9.97 14.93 -8.21
N ARG A 433 9.10 14.57 -7.25
CA ARG A 433 8.08 15.44 -6.66
C ARG A 433 7.63 14.89 -5.31
N ASN A 434 7.29 15.78 -4.37
CA ASN A 434 6.71 15.37 -3.10
C ASN A 434 5.41 14.56 -3.32
N TYR A 435 5.09 13.69 -2.37
CA TYR A 435 3.77 13.11 -2.22
C TYR A 435 3.41 13.08 -0.73
N LYS A 436 2.42 13.89 -0.33
CA LYS A 436 2.19 14.26 1.07
C LYS A 436 0.74 14.26 1.53
N TRP A 437 -0.20 14.23 0.58
CA TRP A 437 -1.58 14.59 0.90
C TRP A 437 -2.43 13.43 1.42
N ILE A 438 -2.45 12.31 0.70
CA ILE A 438 -3.28 11.15 1.01
C ILE A 438 -2.52 9.86 0.71
N ASN A 439 -3.03 8.73 1.19
CA ASN A 439 -2.42 7.44 0.93
C ASN A 439 -2.35 7.09 -0.57
N THR A 440 -1.15 6.75 -1.02
CA THR A 440 -0.83 6.32 -2.40
C THR A 440 -0.06 4.98 -2.43
N ASN A 441 -0.04 4.27 -1.29
CA ASN A 441 0.78 3.09 -1.05
C ASN A 441 -0.11 1.84 -0.97
N THR A 442 0.20 0.82 -1.77
CA THR A 442 -0.53 -0.46 -1.73
C THR A 442 0.13 -1.40 -0.74
N ILE A 443 -0.67 -2.12 0.05
CA ILE A 443 -0.14 -3.16 0.94
C ILE A 443 0.54 -4.29 0.15
N ALA A 444 0.14 -4.51 -1.10
CA ALA A 444 0.76 -5.49 -1.98
C ALA A 444 2.22 -5.11 -2.31
N ARG A 445 2.50 -3.83 -2.60
CA ARG A 445 3.87 -3.35 -2.83
C ARG A 445 4.68 -3.35 -1.55
N THR A 446 4.10 -2.90 -0.44
CA THR A 446 4.75 -2.94 0.88
C THR A 446 5.13 -4.37 1.25
N TRP A 447 4.22 -5.33 1.08
CA TRP A 447 4.51 -6.74 1.35
C TRP A 447 5.65 -7.25 0.46
N GLU A 448 5.58 -7.04 -0.85
CA GLU A 448 6.58 -7.57 -1.77
C GLU A 448 8.00 -7.06 -1.47
N GLN A 449 8.14 -5.78 -1.12
CA GLN A 449 9.43 -5.19 -0.75
C GLN A 449 9.89 -5.61 0.65
N MET A 450 9.02 -5.57 1.65
CA MET A 450 9.39 -5.90 3.02
C MET A 450 9.59 -7.41 3.21
N HIS A 451 8.90 -8.24 2.44
CA HIS A 451 9.17 -9.68 2.38
C HIS A 451 10.54 -9.96 1.78
N LEU A 452 10.91 -9.26 0.72
CA LEU A 452 12.25 -9.32 0.17
C LEU A 452 13.32 -8.95 1.24
N ALA A 453 13.12 -7.87 2.01
CA ALA A 453 14.04 -7.50 3.09
C ALA A 453 14.15 -8.59 4.18
N TYR A 454 13.01 -9.15 4.59
CA TYR A 454 12.95 -10.17 5.64
C TYR A 454 13.70 -11.45 5.25
N GLU A 455 13.50 -11.94 4.02
CA GLU A 455 14.18 -13.14 3.50
C GLU A 455 15.71 -12.95 3.42
N TYR A 456 16.17 -11.71 3.27
CA TYR A 456 17.60 -11.35 3.30
C TYR A 456 18.13 -11.11 4.73
N GLY A 457 17.37 -11.46 5.77
CA GLY A 457 17.80 -11.34 7.17
C GLY A 457 17.81 -9.91 7.70
N VAL A 458 17.10 -8.98 7.04
CA VAL A 458 16.98 -7.59 7.49
C VAL A 458 15.79 -7.47 8.44
N ASN A 459 16.02 -7.79 9.71
CA ASN A 459 14.97 -7.90 10.73
C ASN A 459 15.31 -7.21 12.07
N ARG A 460 16.33 -6.33 12.11
CA ARG A 460 16.67 -5.59 13.33
C ARG A 460 15.77 -4.37 13.54
N ILE A 461 15.69 -3.48 12.55
CA ILE A 461 14.89 -2.24 12.63
C ILE A 461 14.05 -2.14 11.37
N TRP A 462 12.73 -2.07 11.48
CA TRP A 462 11.85 -1.60 10.41
C TRP A 462 11.15 -0.32 10.88
N ILE A 463 11.41 0.77 10.18
CA ILE A 463 10.80 2.07 10.42
C ILE A 463 10.28 2.64 9.11
N VAL A 464 9.10 3.25 9.13
CA VAL A 464 8.47 3.85 7.95
C VAL A 464 8.14 5.32 8.17
N ASN A 465 8.49 6.19 7.22
CA ASN A 465 7.99 7.57 7.17
C ASN A 465 6.49 7.54 6.87
N VAL A 466 5.69 8.08 7.78
CA VAL A 466 4.23 8.10 7.68
C VAL A 466 3.65 9.50 7.47
N GLY A 467 4.51 10.49 7.20
CA GLY A 467 4.10 11.88 7.10
C GLY A 467 3.44 12.34 8.40
N ASP A 468 2.23 12.88 8.22
CA ASP A 468 1.32 13.35 9.27
C ASP A 468 0.63 12.24 10.08
N LEU A 469 1.00 10.96 9.90
CA LEU A 469 0.33 9.74 10.41
C LEU A 469 -1.04 9.48 9.77
N LYS A 470 -1.93 10.47 9.74
CA LYS A 470 -3.17 10.41 8.97
C LYS A 470 -2.94 10.97 7.56
N PRO A 471 -3.52 10.41 6.49
CA PRO A 471 -4.46 9.28 6.45
C PRO A 471 -3.77 7.96 6.04
N MET A 472 -2.72 7.54 6.76
CA MET A 472 -1.92 6.34 6.46
C MET A 472 -2.27 5.14 7.35
N GLU A 473 -3.46 5.10 7.95
CA GLU A 473 -3.82 4.13 8.99
C GLU A 473 -3.75 2.66 8.50
N LEU A 474 -4.25 2.40 7.29
CA LEU A 474 -4.22 1.07 6.68
C LEU A 474 -2.79 0.57 6.41
N PRO A 475 -1.94 1.29 5.65
CA PRO A 475 -0.59 0.82 5.38
C PRO A 475 0.30 0.79 6.64
N ILE A 476 0.10 1.68 7.62
CA ILE A 476 0.76 1.60 8.94
C ILE A 476 0.39 0.30 9.64
N SER A 477 -0.91 -0.01 9.72
CA SER A 477 -1.40 -1.25 10.35
C SER A 477 -0.74 -2.47 9.69
N PHE A 478 -0.73 -2.51 8.35
CA PHE A 478 -0.15 -3.62 7.61
C PHE A 478 1.36 -3.74 7.84
N PHE A 479 2.11 -2.63 7.78
CA PHE A 479 3.55 -2.62 7.98
C PHE A 479 3.94 -3.20 9.35
N LEU A 480 3.24 -2.78 10.40
CA LEU A 480 3.52 -3.20 11.78
C LEU A 480 3.02 -4.64 12.07
N ASP A 481 1.83 -5.01 11.58
CA ASP A 481 1.33 -6.38 11.68
C ASP A 481 2.26 -7.36 10.94
N TYR A 482 2.74 -6.98 9.75
CA TYR A 482 3.69 -7.76 8.98
C TYR A 482 5.04 -7.88 9.70
N ALA A 483 5.59 -6.79 10.25
CA ALA A 483 6.81 -6.80 11.04
C ALA A 483 6.71 -7.68 12.30
N TRP A 484 5.52 -7.75 12.90
CA TRP A 484 5.24 -8.61 14.04
C TRP A 484 5.23 -10.09 13.64
N ALA A 485 4.57 -10.47 12.56
CA ALA A 485 4.42 -11.86 12.16
C ALA A 485 4.64 -12.12 10.66
N PRO A 486 5.87 -11.96 10.12
CA PRO A 486 6.13 -12.09 8.68
C PRO A 486 5.69 -13.45 8.11
N SER A 487 5.82 -14.52 8.90
CA SER A 487 5.46 -15.89 8.50
C SER A 487 3.95 -16.11 8.29
N GLN A 488 3.08 -15.22 8.81
CA GLN A 488 1.62 -15.32 8.65
C GLN A 488 1.14 -14.75 7.31
N TYR A 489 1.95 -13.94 6.62
CA TYR A 489 1.52 -13.20 5.45
C TYR A 489 2.16 -13.75 4.18
N GLN A 490 1.44 -14.66 3.52
CA GLN A 490 1.69 -15.05 2.13
C GLN A 490 0.73 -14.27 1.21
N THR A 491 0.82 -14.49 -0.10
CA THR A 491 0.00 -13.77 -1.11
C THR A 491 -1.50 -13.80 -0.81
N ASP A 492 -2.03 -14.91 -0.28
CA ASP A 492 -3.45 -15.04 0.03
C ASP A 492 -3.86 -14.27 1.29
N GLN A 493 -3.01 -14.21 2.32
CA GLN A 493 -3.28 -13.40 3.51
C GLN A 493 -3.13 -11.90 3.21
N VAL A 494 -2.19 -11.52 2.35
CA VAL A 494 -2.08 -10.12 1.86
C VAL A 494 -3.35 -9.74 1.11
N ARG A 495 -3.90 -10.65 0.30
CA ARG A 495 -5.18 -10.46 -0.38
C ARG A 495 -6.34 -10.27 0.60
N ALA A 496 -6.40 -11.08 1.67
CA ALA A 496 -7.45 -11.02 2.66
C ALA A 496 -7.34 -9.80 3.61
N TYR A 497 -6.13 -9.25 3.79
CA TYR A 497 -5.83 -8.27 4.83
C TYR A 497 -6.75 -7.05 4.83
N THR A 498 -7.08 -6.46 3.67
CA THR A 498 -7.94 -5.27 3.64
C THR A 498 -9.37 -5.58 4.09
N ALA A 499 -9.88 -6.78 3.84
CA ALA A 499 -11.17 -7.22 4.38
C ALA A 499 -11.07 -7.51 5.88
N ASP A 500 -10.00 -8.17 6.34
CA ASP A 500 -9.79 -8.44 7.76
C ASP A 500 -9.63 -7.15 8.57
N TRP A 501 -8.89 -6.18 8.04
CA TRP A 501 -8.73 -4.85 8.61
C TRP A 501 -10.06 -4.09 8.60
N ALA A 502 -10.83 -4.13 7.51
CA ALA A 502 -12.15 -3.52 7.45
C ALA A 502 -13.13 -4.18 8.44
N SER A 503 -13.03 -5.49 8.68
CA SER A 503 -13.83 -6.17 9.71
C SER A 503 -13.52 -5.66 11.10
N GLN A 504 -12.25 -5.44 11.42
CA GLN A 504 -11.85 -4.85 12.71
C GLN A 504 -12.41 -3.43 12.90
N GLN A 505 -12.62 -2.67 11.83
CA GLN A 505 -13.13 -1.29 11.92
C GLN A 505 -14.65 -1.19 11.84
N PHE A 506 -15.31 -2.03 11.03
CA PHE A 506 -16.72 -1.87 10.64
C PHE A 506 -17.57 -3.13 10.88
N GLY A 507 -16.98 -4.20 11.42
CA GLY A 507 -17.60 -5.50 11.60
C GLY A 507 -17.62 -6.38 10.35
N ASN A 508 -17.90 -7.67 10.54
CA ASN A 508 -17.82 -8.70 9.49
C ASN A 508 -18.81 -8.52 8.33
N GLU A 509 -19.99 -7.95 8.59
CA GLU A 509 -21.13 -7.97 7.63
C GLU A 509 -20.78 -7.36 6.27
N ARG A 510 -19.86 -6.38 6.25
CA ARG A 510 -19.53 -5.59 5.05
C ARG A 510 -18.05 -5.50 4.76
N ALA A 511 -17.23 -6.18 5.57
CA ALA A 511 -15.79 -6.23 5.42
C ALA A 511 -15.37 -6.67 4.01
N SER A 512 -16.05 -7.67 3.44
CA SER A 512 -15.81 -8.17 2.08
C SER A 512 -16.19 -7.20 0.97
N LEU A 513 -17.02 -6.20 1.26
CA LEU A 513 -17.37 -5.11 0.33
C LEU A 513 -16.43 -3.91 0.48
N ILE A 514 -16.01 -3.60 1.72
CA ILE A 514 -15.14 -2.46 2.03
C ILE A 514 -13.68 -2.75 1.70
N GLY A 515 -13.17 -3.94 2.01
CA GLY A 515 -11.78 -4.34 1.75
C GLY A 515 -11.34 -4.12 0.29
N PRO A 516 -12.13 -4.57 -0.71
CA PRO A 516 -11.83 -4.30 -2.12
C PRO A 516 -11.81 -2.81 -2.48
N LEU A 517 -12.60 -1.95 -1.82
CA LEU A 517 -12.53 -0.50 -2.04
C LEU A 517 -11.15 0.05 -1.62
N LEU A 518 -10.67 -0.40 -0.45
CA LEU A 518 -9.37 -0.02 0.11
C LEU A 518 -8.21 -0.45 -0.80
N SER A 519 -8.23 -1.70 -1.27
CA SER A 519 -7.24 -2.20 -2.23
C SER A 519 -7.29 -1.45 -3.56
N ARG A 520 -8.50 -1.14 -4.05
CA ARG A 520 -8.67 -0.53 -5.38
C ARG A 520 -8.26 0.94 -5.42
N TYR A 521 -8.62 1.74 -4.41
CA TYR A 521 -8.25 3.16 -4.45
C TYR A 521 -6.73 3.34 -4.32
N THR A 522 -6.07 2.53 -3.48
CA THR A 522 -4.61 2.57 -3.35
C THR A 522 -3.93 2.09 -4.63
N GLN A 523 -4.48 1.07 -5.30
CA GLN A 523 -4.02 0.66 -6.64
C GLN A 523 -4.15 1.81 -7.65
N TYR A 524 -5.26 2.56 -7.62
CA TYR A 524 -5.44 3.66 -8.57
C TYR A 524 -4.50 4.84 -8.25
N ASN A 525 -4.33 5.18 -6.97
CA ASN A 525 -3.42 6.24 -6.53
C ASN A 525 -1.94 5.88 -6.75
N SER A 526 -1.60 4.59 -6.82
CA SER A 526 -0.23 4.16 -7.16
C SER A 526 0.10 4.31 -8.64
N ARG A 527 -0.88 4.51 -9.53
CA ARG A 527 -0.63 4.78 -10.96
C ARG A 527 0.20 6.04 -11.16
N ARG A 528 -0.16 7.07 -10.41
CA ARG A 528 0.51 8.38 -10.37
C ARG A 528 0.08 9.08 -9.10
N LYS A 529 1.05 9.58 -8.33
CA LYS A 529 0.76 10.33 -7.10
C LYS A 529 -0.09 11.57 -7.43
N PRO A 530 -1.05 11.98 -6.57
CA PRO A 530 -1.92 13.15 -6.77
C PRO A 530 -1.17 14.42 -7.23
N GLU A 531 -0.04 14.70 -6.61
CA GLU A 531 0.80 15.88 -6.85
C GLU A 531 1.51 15.83 -8.21
N LEU A 532 1.69 14.63 -8.79
CA LEU A 532 2.27 14.41 -10.11
C LEU A 532 1.25 14.50 -11.26
N LEU A 533 -0.06 14.56 -10.96
CA LEU A 533 -1.09 14.66 -11.97
C LEU A 533 -1.02 15.99 -12.73
N SER A 534 -1.36 15.92 -14.01
CA SER A 534 -1.40 17.02 -14.95
C SER A 534 -2.49 16.79 -16.01
N PRO A 535 -2.93 17.84 -16.74
CA PRO A 535 -3.94 17.70 -17.79
C PRO A 535 -3.61 16.69 -18.89
N ASP A 536 -2.31 16.43 -19.12
CA ASP A 536 -1.76 15.53 -20.13
C ASP A 536 -1.32 14.17 -19.58
N THR A 537 -1.55 13.88 -18.29
CA THR A 537 -1.19 12.59 -17.69
C THR A 537 -1.84 11.41 -18.42
N TYR A 538 -3.14 11.47 -18.67
CA TYR A 538 -3.90 10.42 -19.34
C TYR A 538 -4.32 10.88 -20.74
N SER A 539 -4.21 9.99 -21.72
CA SER A 539 -4.55 10.31 -23.10
C SER A 539 -6.04 10.66 -23.23
N GLN A 540 -6.31 11.79 -23.89
CA GLN A 540 -7.66 12.26 -24.18
C GLN A 540 -8.30 11.57 -25.40
N VAL A 541 -7.47 10.97 -26.27
CA VAL A 541 -7.92 10.42 -27.56
C VAL A 541 -7.60 8.93 -27.71
N ASN A 542 -6.52 8.43 -27.12
CA ASN A 542 -6.13 7.02 -27.29
C ASN A 542 -6.75 6.15 -26.21
N TYR A 543 -7.35 5.03 -26.64
CA TYR A 543 -7.88 3.96 -25.77
C TYR A 543 -8.91 4.40 -24.73
N GLN A 544 -9.53 5.56 -24.95
CA GLN A 544 -10.46 6.20 -24.02
C GLN A 544 -9.84 6.35 -22.61
N GLU A 545 -8.52 6.52 -22.52
CA GLU A 545 -7.78 6.36 -21.27
C GLU A 545 -8.26 7.32 -20.17
N ALA A 546 -8.32 8.63 -20.45
CA ALA A 546 -8.77 9.62 -19.49
C ALA A 546 -10.24 9.39 -19.05
N ASP A 547 -11.13 9.12 -20.01
CA ASP A 547 -12.55 8.85 -19.72
C ASP A 547 -12.71 7.58 -18.86
N ASN A 548 -11.95 6.52 -19.15
CA ASN A 548 -11.93 5.26 -18.39
C ASN A 548 -11.41 5.44 -16.97
N VAL A 549 -10.33 6.21 -16.78
CA VAL A 549 -9.80 6.50 -15.44
C VAL A 549 -10.84 7.24 -14.61
N VAL A 550 -11.46 8.29 -15.16
CA VAL A 550 -12.51 9.04 -14.46
C VAL A 550 -13.71 8.16 -14.14
N TYR A 551 -14.15 7.33 -15.08
CA TYR A 551 -15.25 6.38 -14.85
C TYR A 551 -14.92 5.40 -13.72
N GLN A 552 -13.72 4.81 -13.72
CA GLN A 552 -13.28 3.86 -12.69
C GLN A 552 -13.32 4.49 -11.28
N TYR A 553 -12.75 5.69 -11.13
CA TYR A 553 -12.76 6.40 -9.85
C TYR A 553 -14.19 6.80 -9.41
N ARG A 554 -15.01 7.33 -10.33
CA ARG A 554 -16.40 7.70 -10.01
C ARG A 554 -17.24 6.49 -9.62
N LYS A 555 -17.07 5.36 -10.31
CA LYS A 555 -17.72 4.09 -9.97
C LYS A 555 -17.32 3.65 -8.56
N LEU A 556 -16.02 3.69 -8.25
CA LEU A 556 -15.51 3.35 -6.93
C LEU A 556 -16.07 4.27 -5.84
N ALA A 557 -16.11 5.58 -6.08
CA ALA A 557 -16.68 6.56 -5.17
C ALA A 557 -18.19 6.36 -4.94
N ALA A 558 -18.96 6.05 -5.99
CA ALA A 558 -20.38 5.75 -5.88
C ALA A 558 -20.65 4.45 -5.10
N GLN A 559 -19.82 3.42 -5.32
CA GLN A 559 -19.88 2.17 -4.55
C GLN A 559 -19.57 2.41 -3.08
N ALA A 560 -18.50 3.15 -2.77
CA ALA A 560 -18.14 3.53 -1.41
C ALA A 560 -19.27 4.33 -0.73
N ASP A 561 -19.81 5.33 -1.42
CA ASP A 561 -20.91 6.15 -0.88
C ASP A 561 -22.16 5.29 -0.59
N SER A 562 -22.52 4.39 -1.49
CA SER A 562 -23.66 3.48 -1.32
C SER A 562 -23.48 2.52 -0.14
N ILE A 563 -22.28 1.97 0.04
CA ILE A 563 -21.94 1.10 1.18
C ILE A 563 -21.97 1.90 2.48
N GLY A 564 -21.40 3.10 2.48
CA GLY A 564 -21.34 4.01 3.63
C GLY A 564 -22.71 4.40 4.16
N ARG A 565 -23.65 4.79 3.28
CA ARG A 565 -25.02 5.16 3.66
C ARG A 565 -25.77 4.07 4.42
N LEU A 566 -25.39 2.82 4.18
CA LEU A 566 -26.04 1.69 4.82
C LEU A 566 -25.43 1.40 6.22
N LEU A 567 -24.28 1.98 6.59
CA LEU A 567 -23.62 1.73 7.89
C LEU A 567 -24.34 2.48 9.02
N PRO A 568 -24.35 1.94 10.26
CA PRO A 568 -24.89 2.65 11.41
C PRO A 568 -24.24 4.02 11.61
N ALA A 569 -24.99 4.99 12.13
CA ALA A 569 -24.53 6.37 12.32
C ALA A 569 -23.20 6.47 13.09
N SER A 570 -22.99 5.59 14.07
CA SER A 570 -21.76 5.53 14.88
C SER A 570 -20.49 5.21 14.08
N TYR A 571 -20.62 4.61 12.89
CA TYR A 571 -19.48 4.30 12.02
C TYR A 571 -19.21 5.37 10.97
N GLN A 572 -20.07 6.41 10.85
CA GLN A 572 -19.98 7.36 9.73
C GLN A 572 -18.69 8.17 9.76
N ASP A 573 -18.24 8.63 10.94
CA ASP A 573 -16.98 9.38 11.05
C ASP A 573 -15.77 8.51 10.67
N ALA A 574 -15.69 7.29 11.22
CA ALA A 574 -14.64 6.33 10.88
C ALA A 574 -14.67 5.95 9.39
N TYR A 575 -15.84 5.68 8.83
CA TYR A 575 -15.99 5.30 7.43
C TYR A 575 -15.64 6.45 6.50
N TYR A 576 -16.05 7.67 6.85
CA TYR A 576 -15.75 8.85 6.06
C TYR A 576 -14.23 9.03 5.93
N GLN A 577 -13.50 9.02 7.04
CA GLN A 577 -12.07 9.30 7.02
C GLN A 577 -11.21 8.13 6.49
N LEU A 578 -11.58 6.88 6.79
CA LEU A 578 -10.77 5.70 6.41
C LEU A 578 -11.07 5.17 5.00
N VAL A 579 -12.25 5.46 4.46
CA VAL A 579 -12.71 4.88 3.19
C VAL A 579 -13.21 5.95 2.22
N LEU A 580 -14.23 6.72 2.60
CA LEU A 580 -14.98 7.52 1.64
C LEU A 580 -14.21 8.76 1.16
N PHE A 581 -13.57 9.48 2.09
CA PHE A 581 -12.80 10.68 1.81
C PHE A 581 -11.65 10.43 0.83
N PRO A 582 -10.69 9.50 1.07
CA PRO A 582 -9.58 9.30 0.15
C PRO A 582 -10.06 8.88 -1.25
N ILE A 583 -11.16 8.11 -1.35
CA ILE A 583 -11.76 7.73 -2.63
C ILE A 583 -12.38 8.94 -3.34
N LYS A 584 -13.18 9.75 -2.64
CA LYS A 584 -13.82 10.95 -3.22
C LYS A 584 -12.80 12.01 -3.63
N ALA A 585 -11.80 12.25 -2.79
CA ALA A 585 -10.71 13.18 -3.03
C ALA A 585 -9.91 12.78 -4.30
N SER A 586 -9.51 11.51 -4.38
CA SER A 586 -8.80 10.98 -5.55
C SER A 586 -9.65 11.02 -6.82
N ALA A 587 -10.95 10.69 -6.72
CA ALA A 587 -11.87 10.75 -7.84
C ALA A 587 -12.10 12.17 -8.35
N ASN A 588 -12.24 13.14 -7.44
CA ASN A 588 -12.40 14.55 -7.76
C ASN A 588 -11.17 15.09 -8.50
N LEU A 589 -9.97 14.84 -7.97
CA LEU A 589 -8.72 15.35 -8.53
C LEU A 589 -8.45 14.79 -9.94
N ASN A 590 -8.63 13.47 -10.12
CA ASN A 590 -8.47 12.85 -11.45
C ASN A 590 -9.50 13.38 -12.45
N ALA A 591 -10.76 13.57 -12.03
CA ALA A 591 -11.78 14.19 -12.88
C ALA A 591 -11.44 15.64 -13.26
N MET A 592 -10.85 16.40 -12.33
CA MET A 592 -10.47 17.79 -12.58
C MET A 592 -9.38 17.90 -13.64
N TYR A 593 -8.29 17.13 -13.51
CA TYR A 593 -7.21 17.15 -14.51
C TYR A 593 -7.65 16.56 -15.85
N ALA A 594 -8.45 15.49 -15.85
CA ALA A 594 -9.01 14.95 -17.10
C ALA A 594 -9.92 15.98 -17.80
N ALA A 595 -10.78 16.68 -17.05
CA ALA A 595 -11.63 17.74 -17.61
C ALA A 595 -10.81 18.93 -18.14
N ALA A 596 -9.71 19.29 -17.46
CA ALA A 596 -8.79 20.31 -17.94
C ALA A 596 -8.12 19.87 -19.26
N GLY A 597 -7.59 18.64 -19.34
CA GLY A 597 -7.01 18.09 -20.57
C GLY A 597 -8.01 18.06 -21.73
N LYS A 598 -9.24 17.62 -21.46
CA LYS A 598 -10.34 17.60 -22.42
C LYS A 598 -10.75 19.01 -22.86
N ASN A 599 -10.73 19.98 -21.95
CA ASN A 599 -10.99 21.39 -22.28
C ASN A 599 -9.98 21.94 -23.29
N TYR A 600 -8.68 21.64 -23.15
CA TYR A 600 -7.67 22.02 -24.15
C TYR A 600 -7.92 21.39 -25.51
N LEU A 601 -8.23 20.09 -25.54
CA LEU A 601 -8.57 19.38 -26.78
C LEU A 601 -9.80 20.03 -27.45
N TYR A 602 -10.86 20.27 -26.68
CA TYR A 602 -12.13 20.81 -27.19
C TYR A 602 -11.95 22.24 -27.70
N ALA A 603 -11.12 23.05 -27.03
CA ALA A 603 -10.77 24.39 -27.48
C ALA A 603 -10.03 24.37 -28.83
N LYS A 604 -9.05 23.46 -29.00
CA LYS A 604 -8.33 23.25 -30.27
C LYS A 604 -9.28 22.83 -31.38
N GLN A 605 -10.27 22.00 -31.06
CA GLN A 605 -11.31 21.54 -31.98
C GLN A 605 -12.41 22.60 -32.23
N GLY A 606 -12.45 23.67 -31.45
CA GLY A 606 -13.48 24.72 -31.52
C GLY A 606 -14.88 24.23 -31.12
N ARG A 607 -14.98 23.25 -30.20
CA ARG A 607 -16.26 22.69 -29.73
C ARG A 607 -17.00 23.69 -28.85
N ALA A 608 -18.29 23.91 -29.10
CA ALA A 608 -19.13 24.78 -28.27
C ALA A 608 -19.19 24.35 -26.79
N ALA A 609 -18.95 23.07 -26.50
CA ALA A 609 -18.87 22.53 -25.13
C ALA A 609 -17.59 22.90 -24.36
N THR A 610 -16.60 23.55 -24.99
CA THR A 610 -15.33 23.95 -24.33
C THR A 610 -15.57 24.71 -23.03
N ASN A 611 -16.52 25.66 -23.03
CA ASN A 611 -16.79 26.50 -21.87
C ASN A 611 -17.45 25.72 -20.72
N ASP A 612 -18.24 24.68 -21.03
CA ASP A 612 -18.85 23.81 -20.01
C ASP A 612 -17.80 22.96 -19.27
N LEU A 613 -16.73 22.55 -19.98
CA LEU A 613 -15.59 21.88 -19.36
C LEU A 613 -14.78 22.85 -18.49
N ALA A 614 -14.63 24.11 -18.90
CA ALA A 614 -14.00 25.13 -18.05
C ALA A 614 -14.79 25.32 -16.73
N ASP A 615 -16.12 25.38 -16.80
CA ASP A 615 -16.98 25.43 -15.61
C ASP A 615 -16.90 24.14 -14.78
N SER A 616 -16.75 22.99 -15.42
CA SER A 616 -16.58 21.71 -14.73
C SER A 616 -15.28 21.67 -13.94
N VAL A 617 -14.17 22.17 -14.49
CA VAL A 617 -12.89 22.30 -13.76
C VAL A 617 -13.04 23.22 -12.55
N ARG A 618 -13.71 24.38 -12.71
CA ARG A 618 -13.98 25.30 -11.58
C ARG A 618 -14.79 24.64 -10.47
N LYS A 619 -15.83 23.87 -10.82
CA LYS A 619 -16.67 23.13 -9.86
C LYS A 619 -15.88 22.05 -9.13
N LEU A 620 -15.06 21.28 -9.85
CA LEU A 620 -14.23 20.22 -9.25
C LEU A 620 -13.15 20.80 -8.33
N TYR A 621 -12.56 21.94 -8.69
CA TYR A 621 -11.64 22.67 -7.84
C TYR A 621 -12.30 23.21 -6.57
N LEU A 622 -13.53 23.74 -6.67
CA LEU A 622 -14.30 24.14 -5.49
C LEU A 622 -14.67 22.94 -4.61
N ASN A 623 -15.10 21.83 -5.21
CA ASN A 623 -15.45 20.61 -4.49
C ASN A 623 -14.25 20.02 -3.73
N ASP A 624 -13.03 20.15 -4.26
CA ASP A 624 -11.80 19.79 -3.55
C ASP A 624 -11.70 20.51 -2.19
N SER A 625 -11.89 21.83 -2.20
CA SER A 625 -11.90 22.64 -0.97
C SER A 625 -13.05 22.26 -0.03
N GLN A 626 -14.23 21.90 -0.57
CA GLN A 626 -15.36 21.44 0.23
C GLN A 626 -15.09 20.10 0.92
N LEU A 627 -14.39 19.17 0.25
CA LEU A 627 -13.96 17.91 0.85
C LEU A 627 -12.97 18.16 1.99
N THR A 628 -11.99 19.06 1.80
CA THR A 628 -11.07 19.47 2.88
C THR A 628 -11.80 20.07 4.08
N ILE A 629 -12.76 20.97 3.86
CA ILE A 629 -13.58 21.56 4.94
C ILE A 629 -14.39 20.48 5.66
N GLN A 630 -15.00 19.55 4.92
CA GLN A 630 -15.76 18.46 5.51
C GLN A 630 -14.88 17.59 6.42
N TYR A 631 -13.65 17.29 6.03
CA TYR A 631 -12.71 16.53 6.86
C TYR A 631 -12.23 17.33 8.07
N ASN A 632 -11.81 18.57 7.88
CA ASN A 632 -11.16 19.34 8.95
C ASN A 632 -12.17 19.91 9.95
N LYS A 633 -13.32 20.41 9.48
CA LYS A 633 -14.23 21.21 10.32
C LYS A 633 -15.53 20.49 10.71
N VAL A 634 -15.95 19.48 9.97
CA VAL A 634 -17.28 18.85 10.16
C VAL A 634 -17.16 17.43 10.74
N LEU A 635 -16.31 16.61 10.15
CA LEU A 635 -16.04 15.24 10.60
C LEU A 635 -15.73 15.20 12.11
N ALA A 636 -16.41 14.30 12.84
CA ALA A 636 -16.21 14.13 14.28
C ALA A 636 -16.22 15.46 15.08
N ASN A 637 -17.08 16.40 14.69
CA ASN A 637 -17.19 17.75 15.26
C ASN A 637 -15.89 18.56 15.21
N GLY A 638 -15.13 18.42 14.12
CA GLY A 638 -13.89 19.17 13.90
C GLY A 638 -12.67 18.61 14.64
N LYS A 639 -12.74 17.37 15.13
CA LYS A 639 -11.63 16.71 15.81
C LYS A 639 -10.33 16.70 15.00
N TRP A 640 -10.44 16.61 13.67
CA TRP A 640 -9.30 16.48 12.75
C TRP A 640 -8.97 17.76 11.99
N ASP A 641 -9.23 18.92 12.61
CA ASP A 641 -8.89 20.21 12.02
C ASP A 641 -7.42 20.25 11.56
N HIS A 642 -7.16 20.91 10.43
CA HIS A 642 -5.86 20.99 9.75
C HIS A 642 -5.32 19.72 9.06
N MET A 643 -5.82 18.51 9.35
CA MET A 643 -5.24 17.28 8.81
C MET A 643 -5.24 17.18 7.27
N MET A 644 -6.12 17.93 6.58
CA MET A 644 -6.17 18.02 5.12
C MET A 644 -5.74 19.39 4.56
N ASP A 645 -4.89 20.13 5.28
CA ASP A 645 -4.37 21.45 4.84
C ASP A 645 -3.22 21.35 3.81
N GLN A 646 -2.69 20.16 3.56
CA GLN A 646 -1.58 19.95 2.64
C GLN A 646 -1.93 20.38 1.21
N THR A 647 -1.09 21.24 0.62
CA THR A 647 -1.23 21.69 -0.78
C THR A 647 -0.86 20.55 -1.74
N HIS A 648 -1.73 20.29 -2.72
CA HIS A 648 -1.64 19.12 -3.60
C HIS A 648 -2.02 19.43 -5.07
N ILE A 649 -2.40 20.67 -5.39
CA ILE A 649 -2.78 21.09 -6.76
C ILE A 649 -1.87 22.22 -7.25
N GLY A 650 -1.30 22.07 -8.46
CA GLY A 650 -0.54 23.14 -9.12
C GLY A 650 0.98 23.05 -8.99
N TYR A 651 1.52 21.86 -8.72
CA TYR A 651 2.97 21.64 -8.70
C TYR A 651 3.59 21.85 -10.08
N THR A 652 4.64 22.66 -10.16
CA THR A 652 5.41 22.90 -11.39
C THR A 652 6.85 22.38 -11.33
N TYR A 653 7.31 21.96 -10.15
CA TYR A 653 8.63 21.37 -9.91
C TYR A 653 8.52 20.32 -8.78
N TRP A 654 9.60 20.02 -8.07
CA TRP A 654 9.60 18.98 -7.03
C TRP A 654 8.82 19.36 -5.77
N GLN A 655 8.78 20.65 -5.42
CA GLN A 655 8.17 21.15 -4.18
C GLN A 655 6.81 21.82 -4.42
N GLN A 656 6.00 21.88 -3.36
CA GLN A 656 4.64 22.40 -3.37
C GLN A 656 4.57 23.91 -3.67
N PRO A 657 3.52 24.38 -4.36
CA PRO A 657 3.21 25.80 -4.39
C PRO A 657 2.72 26.27 -3.00
N PRO A 658 2.74 27.58 -2.71
CA PRO A 658 2.26 28.11 -1.42
C PRO A 658 0.76 27.85 -1.15
N VAL A 659 -0.03 27.67 -2.20
CA VAL A 659 -1.47 27.39 -2.17
C VAL A 659 -1.86 26.49 -3.32
N ASN A 660 -2.99 25.78 -3.20
CA ASN A 660 -3.59 25.08 -4.33
C ASN A 660 -3.85 26.06 -5.48
N LYS A 661 -3.55 25.65 -6.71
CA LYS A 661 -3.77 26.45 -7.92
C LYS A 661 -4.62 25.66 -8.91
N MET A 662 -5.82 26.16 -9.23
CA MET A 662 -6.69 25.56 -10.25
C MET A 662 -5.92 25.41 -11.58
N PRO A 663 -6.04 24.26 -12.29
CA PRO A 663 -5.47 24.10 -13.62
C PRO A 663 -5.97 25.17 -14.58
N GLU A 664 -5.11 25.62 -15.48
CA GLU A 664 -5.50 26.56 -16.52
C GLU A 664 -6.53 25.93 -17.46
N VAL A 665 -7.50 26.73 -17.90
CA VAL A 665 -8.57 26.34 -18.83
C VAL A 665 -8.72 27.36 -19.95
N LYS A 666 -9.24 26.93 -21.09
CA LYS A 666 -9.58 27.75 -22.25
C LYS A 666 -11.08 28.01 -22.28
N THR A 667 -11.42 29.19 -22.80
CA THR A 667 -12.78 29.55 -23.20
C THR A 667 -12.75 29.98 -24.65
N ILE A 668 -13.85 29.76 -25.37
CA ILE A 668 -14.01 30.16 -26.77
C ILE A 668 -15.33 30.91 -26.94
N THR A 669 -15.45 31.65 -28.04
CA THR A 669 -16.72 32.20 -28.52
C THR A 669 -17.14 31.43 -29.77
N PRO A 670 -18.12 30.52 -29.68
CA PRO A 670 -18.65 29.80 -30.85
C PRO A 670 -19.25 30.78 -31.87
N GLN A 671 -19.15 30.47 -33.15
CA GLN A 671 -19.71 31.32 -34.22
C GLN A 671 -21.25 31.26 -34.23
N GLY A 672 -21.93 32.26 -34.83
CA GLY A 672 -23.41 32.30 -34.81
C GLY A 672 -24.09 31.17 -35.60
N GLN A 673 -23.49 30.70 -36.69
CA GLN A 673 -24.07 29.73 -37.62
C GLN A 673 -23.83 28.28 -37.19
N ALA A 674 -24.69 27.36 -37.62
CA ALA A 674 -24.50 25.93 -37.38
C ALA A 674 -23.23 25.44 -38.08
N SER A 675 -22.35 24.74 -37.36
CA SER A 675 -21.11 24.22 -37.92
C SER A 675 -20.82 22.86 -37.33
N MET A 676 -21.12 21.81 -38.10
CA MET A 676 -20.90 20.42 -37.70
C MET A 676 -19.41 20.09 -37.67
N GLY A 677 -18.96 19.54 -36.56
CA GLY A 677 -17.69 18.85 -36.41
C GLY A 677 -17.90 17.39 -36.02
N VAL A 678 -17.03 16.53 -36.53
CA VAL A 678 -16.98 15.10 -36.19
C VAL A 678 -15.59 14.80 -35.63
N SER A 679 -15.52 14.05 -34.52
CA SER A 679 -14.27 13.49 -34.00
C SER A 679 -14.45 12.02 -33.65
N ILE A 680 -13.35 11.26 -33.67
CA ILE A 680 -13.34 9.80 -33.48
C ILE A 680 -12.29 9.39 -32.47
N GLU A 681 -12.43 8.19 -31.91
CA GLU A 681 -11.41 7.60 -31.03
C GLU A 681 -10.05 7.53 -31.74
N GLY A 682 -8.97 7.80 -31.01
CA GLY A 682 -7.59 7.71 -31.48
C GLY A 682 -7.10 8.89 -32.31
N SER A 683 -7.90 9.96 -32.44
CA SER A 683 -7.55 11.13 -33.25
C SER A 683 -7.90 12.46 -32.56
N GLU A 684 -7.02 13.44 -32.71
CA GLU A 684 -7.32 14.85 -32.38
C GLU A 684 -8.01 15.59 -33.55
N ALA A 685 -8.00 15.00 -34.75
CA ALA A 685 -8.52 15.62 -35.98
C ALA A 685 -10.04 15.84 -35.91
N VAL A 686 -10.49 16.83 -36.68
CA VAL A 686 -11.88 17.27 -36.80
C VAL A 686 -12.29 17.28 -38.25
N TRP A 687 -13.34 16.52 -38.56
CA TRP A 687 -13.93 16.53 -39.90
C TRP A 687 -15.13 17.47 -39.97
N PRO A 688 -15.33 18.17 -41.11
CA PRO A 688 -14.63 18.00 -42.40
C PRO A 688 -13.33 18.82 -42.58
N ASN A 689 -12.85 19.51 -41.54
CA ASN A 689 -11.75 20.47 -41.67
C ASN A 689 -10.35 19.83 -41.90
N ASP A 690 -10.11 18.63 -41.38
CA ASP A 690 -8.84 17.93 -41.54
C ASP A 690 -8.83 16.98 -42.74
N SER A 691 -7.70 16.90 -43.44
CA SER A 691 -7.53 16.10 -44.67
C SER A 691 -7.18 14.63 -44.44
N VAL A 692 -6.86 14.24 -43.20
CA VAL A 692 -6.60 12.84 -42.85
C VAL A 692 -7.90 12.05 -42.95
N THR A 693 -7.84 10.81 -43.42
CA THR A 693 -9.06 9.99 -43.55
C THR A 693 -9.59 9.57 -42.18
N ALA A 694 -10.87 9.86 -41.88
CA ALA A 694 -11.53 9.45 -40.65
C ALA A 694 -11.65 7.93 -40.55
N THR A 695 -10.72 7.28 -39.84
CA THR A 695 -10.71 5.83 -39.68
C THR A 695 -10.60 5.50 -38.20
N LEU A 696 -11.60 4.78 -37.68
CA LEU A 696 -11.63 4.31 -36.29
C LEU A 696 -10.56 3.21 -36.07
N PRO A 697 -10.10 3.01 -34.83
CA PRO A 697 -9.28 1.86 -34.48
C PRO A 697 -9.93 0.55 -34.93
N ALA A 698 -9.12 -0.39 -35.45
CA ALA A 698 -9.65 -1.67 -35.90
C ALA A 698 -10.21 -2.48 -34.71
N LEU A 699 -11.26 -3.24 -34.99
CA LEU A 699 -11.96 -4.09 -34.03
C LEU A 699 -11.91 -5.53 -34.51
N ASN A 700 -11.87 -6.47 -33.58
CA ASN A 700 -12.11 -7.88 -33.87
C ASN A 700 -13.15 -8.49 -32.91
N ASN A 701 -13.66 -9.66 -33.27
CA ASN A 701 -14.70 -10.40 -32.54
C ASN A 701 -14.22 -11.06 -31.23
N TYR A 702 -12.96 -10.85 -30.83
CA TYR A 702 -12.33 -11.46 -29.66
C TYR A 702 -11.67 -10.46 -28.70
N THR A 703 -11.41 -9.23 -29.13
CA THR A 703 -10.69 -8.19 -28.39
C THR A 703 -11.52 -6.93 -28.22
N SER A 704 -12.82 -7.00 -28.51
CA SER A 704 -13.70 -5.83 -28.61
C SER A 704 -13.43 -4.84 -27.47
N PRO A 705 -12.89 -3.65 -27.78
CA PRO A 705 -12.86 -2.57 -26.81
C PRO A 705 -14.29 -2.29 -26.34
N GLY A 706 -14.46 -1.58 -25.23
CA GLY A 706 -15.76 -1.05 -24.85
C GLY A 706 -16.45 -0.29 -26.01
N LEU A 707 -17.73 0.05 -25.82
CA LEU A 707 -18.56 0.81 -26.76
C LEU A 707 -17.73 1.81 -27.59
N GLN A 708 -17.67 1.56 -28.90
CA GLN A 708 -17.02 2.46 -29.85
C GLN A 708 -17.88 3.70 -30.02
N TYR A 709 -17.28 4.83 -30.38
CA TYR A 709 -18.05 6.07 -30.50
C TYR A 709 -17.55 7.00 -31.59
N ILE A 710 -18.46 7.87 -32.01
CA ILE A 710 -18.20 9.05 -32.83
C ILE A 710 -18.80 10.23 -32.08
N ASP A 711 -18.00 11.26 -31.83
CA ASP A 711 -18.49 12.50 -31.23
C ASP A 711 -18.92 13.45 -32.35
N LEU A 712 -20.20 13.82 -32.36
CA LEU A 712 -20.75 14.89 -33.19
C LEU A 712 -20.85 16.15 -32.35
N PHE A 713 -20.40 17.29 -32.88
CA PHE A 713 -20.40 18.54 -32.12
C PHE A 713 -20.65 19.76 -32.99
N ASN A 714 -21.09 20.82 -32.33
CA ASN A 714 -21.28 22.14 -32.91
C ASN A 714 -20.08 23.03 -32.61
N ARG A 715 -19.63 23.76 -33.62
CA ARG A 715 -18.62 24.82 -33.49
C ARG A 715 -19.25 26.22 -33.46
N GLY A 716 -20.56 26.29 -33.70
CA GLY A 716 -21.34 27.51 -33.53
C GLY A 716 -22.45 27.40 -32.50
N THR A 717 -23.41 28.33 -32.55
CA THR A 717 -24.49 28.46 -31.57
C THR A 717 -25.85 28.00 -32.10
N THR A 718 -26.06 28.00 -33.42
CA THR A 718 -27.31 27.52 -34.01
C THR A 718 -27.32 25.99 -34.02
N PRO A 719 -28.34 25.32 -33.43
CA PRO A 719 -28.45 23.86 -33.47
C PRO A 719 -28.60 23.32 -34.90
N PHE A 720 -28.17 22.09 -35.15
CA PHE A 720 -28.37 21.40 -36.43
C PHE A 720 -28.85 19.96 -36.25
N THR A 721 -29.55 19.43 -37.25
CA THR A 721 -29.93 18.02 -37.31
C THR A 721 -28.88 17.19 -38.03
N TYR A 722 -28.78 15.92 -37.69
CA TYR A 722 -27.92 14.97 -38.39
C TYR A 722 -28.65 13.67 -38.73
N SER A 723 -28.14 12.93 -39.70
CA SER A 723 -28.48 11.52 -39.97
C SER A 723 -27.22 10.70 -40.20
N ILE A 724 -27.28 9.40 -39.88
CA ILE A 724 -26.20 8.43 -40.02
C ILE A 724 -26.69 7.28 -40.90
N GLU A 725 -25.97 7.06 -42.00
CA GLU A 725 -26.19 5.96 -42.93
C GLU A 725 -24.98 5.01 -42.89
N THR A 726 -25.23 3.72 -42.71
CA THR A 726 -24.20 2.67 -42.63
C THR A 726 -24.82 1.33 -43.02
N ASN A 727 -23.99 0.30 -43.18
CA ASN A 727 -24.46 -1.08 -43.31
C ASN A 727 -25.13 -1.59 -42.01
N SER A 728 -25.81 -2.73 -42.11
CA SER A 728 -26.51 -3.38 -40.98
C SER A 728 -25.59 -4.03 -39.95
N TRP A 729 -24.26 -4.04 -40.16
CA TRP A 729 -23.30 -4.66 -39.24
C TRP A 729 -23.03 -3.80 -38.00
N LEU A 730 -23.40 -2.52 -38.04
CA LEU A 730 -23.15 -1.57 -36.97
C LEU A 730 -24.48 -1.11 -36.37
N LEU A 731 -24.60 -1.26 -35.05
CA LEU A 731 -25.78 -0.91 -34.27
C LEU A 731 -25.47 0.32 -33.43
N PHE A 732 -26.08 1.45 -33.82
CA PHE A 732 -25.86 2.76 -33.23
C PHE A 732 -26.90 3.09 -32.17
N SER A 733 -26.47 3.80 -31.13
CA SER A 733 -27.33 4.38 -30.08
C SER A 733 -28.36 5.36 -30.63
N ALA A 734 -27.99 6.15 -31.65
CA ALA A 734 -28.87 7.01 -32.41
C ALA A 734 -28.38 7.13 -33.87
N LYS A 735 -29.32 7.08 -34.83
CA LYS A 735 -29.03 7.27 -36.27
C LYS A 735 -29.42 8.64 -36.80
N SER A 736 -30.08 9.45 -36.00
CA SER A 736 -30.47 10.82 -36.33
C SER A 736 -30.82 11.54 -35.06
N GLY A 737 -30.65 12.86 -35.05
CA GLY A 737 -30.89 13.66 -33.86
C GLY A 737 -30.65 15.15 -34.13
N GLN A 738 -30.59 15.93 -33.06
CA GLN A 738 -30.31 17.35 -33.11
C GLN A 738 -29.15 17.70 -32.17
N ILE A 739 -28.08 18.27 -32.73
CA ILE A 739 -26.91 18.73 -31.98
C ILE A 739 -27.09 20.20 -31.63
N THR A 740 -27.10 20.49 -30.33
CA THR A 740 -27.00 21.85 -29.80
C THR A 740 -25.53 22.22 -29.56
N LYS A 741 -24.85 21.44 -28.70
CA LYS A 741 -23.41 21.55 -28.41
C LYS A 741 -22.64 20.32 -28.88
N GLU A 742 -23.03 19.14 -28.42
CA GLU A 742 -22.39 17.87 -28.78
C GLU A 742 -23.25 16.67 -28.39
N GLU A 743 -22.99 15.55 -29.05
CA GLU A 743 -23.55 14.25 -28.74
C GLU A 743 -22.50 13.16 -29.05
N ARG A 744 -22.30 12.23 -28.12
CA ARG A 744 -21.48 11.04 -28.34
C ARG A 744 -22.37 9.93 -28.88
N ILE A 745 -22.16 9.53 -30.11
CA ILE A 745 -22.88 8.43 -30.74
C ILE A 745 -22.08 7.14 -30.57
N SER A 746 -22.49 6.34 -29.59
CA SER A 746 -21.90 5.01 -29.38
C SER A 746 -22.48 3.98 -30.34
N PHE A 747 -21.68 2.98 -30.72
CA PHE A 747 -22.12 1.83 -31.52
C PHE A 747 -21.40 0.54 -31.13
N PHE A 748 -22.00 -0.59 -31.49
CA PHE A 748 -21.40 -1.92 -31.39
C PHE A 748 -21.51 -2.68 -32.70
N VAL A 749 -20.68 -3.71 -32.84
CA VAL A 749 -20.59 -4.54 -34.05
C VAL A 749 -21.44 -5.79 -33.86
N GLU A 750 -22.36 -6.05 -34.79
CA GLU A 750 -23.10 -7.30 -34.87
C GLU A 750 -22.24 -8.35 -35.59
N TRP A 751 -21.32 -8.97 -34.84
CA TRP A 751 -20.32 -9.89 -35.39
C TRP A 751 -20.94 -11.09 -36.12
N SER A 752 -22.18 -11.47 -35.82
CA SER A 752 -22.89 -12.53 -36.57
C SER A 752 -23.11 -12.15 -38.04
N SER A 753 -23.27 -10.86 -38.33
CA SER A 753 -23.53 -10.31 -39.67
C SER A 753 -22.28 -9.97 -40.46
N VAL A 754 -21.12 -9.87 -39.82
CA VAL A 754 -19.83 -9.58 -40.47
C VAL A 754 -19.28 -10.88 -41.10
N PRO A 755 -18.87 -10.88 -42.38
CA PRO A 755 -18.15 -12.02 -42.98
C PRO A 755 -16.78 -12.22 -42.34
N ILE A 756 -16.20 -13.42 -42.49
CA ILE A 756 -14.82 -13.68 -42.02
C ILE A 756 -13.84 -12.84 -42.84
N GLY A 757 -12.84 -12.26 -42.16
CA GLY A 757 -11.81 -11.43 -42.76
C GLY A 757 -11.92 -9.95 -42.37
N LYS A 758 -11.11 -9.13 -43.05
CA LYS A 758 -10.98 -7.70 -42.78
C LYS A 758 -11.86 -6.89 -43.72
N HIS A 759 -12.68 -6.02 -43.14
CA HIS A 759 -13.65 -5.19 -43.83
C HIS A 759 -13.53 -3.74 -43.40
N ARG A 760 -13.72 -2.83 -44.35
CA ARG A 760 -13.77 -1.39 -44.11
C ARG A 760 -15.19 -0.90 -44.39
N VAL A 761 -15.88 -0.49 -43.34
CA VAL A 761 -17.30 -0.13 -43.39
C VAL A 761 -17.46 1.39 -43.34
N PRO A 762 -18.07 2.03 -44.35
CA PRO A 762 -18.34 3.46 -44.33
C PRO A 762 -19.56 3.78 -43.45
N ILE A 763 -19.41 4.81 -42.62
CA ILE A 763 -20.44 5.43 -41.80
C ILE A 763 -20.55 6.88 -42.30
N THR A 764 -21.64 7.18 -43.01
CA THR A 764 -21.86 8.51 -43.59
C THR A 764 -22.75 9.32 -42.67
N ILE A 765 -22.20 10.41 -42.15
CA ILE A 765 -22.90 11.38 -41.31
C ILE A 765 -23.27 12.57 -42.20
N THR A 766 -24.57 12.86 -42.30
CA THR A 766 -25.08 14.03 -43.02
C THR A 766 -25.53 15.07 -42.02
N GLY A 767 -25.01 16.29 -42.14
CA GLY A 767 -25.33 17.43 -41.27
C GLY A 767 -26.05 18.58 -42.00
N PRO A 768 -25.93 19.83 -41.52
CA PRO A 768 -26.57 20.98 -42.15
C PRO A 768 -26.06 21.21 -43.58
N ASP A 769 -26.90 21.81 -44.42
CA ASP A 769 -26.63 22.10 -45.84
C ASP A 769 -26.20 20.87 -46.67
N ASN A 770 -26.64 19.68 -46.27
CA ASN A 770 -26.27 18.39 -46.86
C ASN A 770 -24.74 18.13 -46.85
N ASN A 771 -24.02 18.72 -45.90
CA ASN A 771 -22.61 18.46 -45.69
C ASN A 771 -22.41 17.04 -45.15
N LYS A 772 -21.49 16.27 -45.75
CA LYS A 772 -21.28 14.86 -45.45
C LYS A 772 -19.87 14.59 -44.94
N VAL A 773 -19.78 13.82 -43.86
CA VAL A 773 -18.52 13.27 -43.34
C VAL A 773 -18.63 11.75 -43.37
N THR A 774 -17.66 11.08 -43.98
CA THR A 774 -17.57 9.62 -43.96
C THR A 774 -16.49 9.18 -42.98
N VAL A 775 -16.91 8.45 -41.94
CA VAL A 775 -16.03 7.76 -40.99
C VAL A 775 -15.95 6.29 -41.40
N TYR A 776 -14.78 5.68 -41.32
CA TYR A 776 -14.58 4.27 -41.65
C TYR A 776 -14.34 3.44 -40.39
N ALA A 777 -15.20 2.47 -40.14
CA ALA A 777 -14.94 1.41 -39.17
C ALA A 777 -14.14 0.28 -39.82
N VAL A 778 -13.08 -0.19 -39.16
CA VAL A 778 -12.28 -1.33 -39.62
C VAL A 778 -12.64 -2.54 -38.77
N LEU A 779 -13.26 -3.56 -39.37
CA LEU A 779 -13.75 -4.75 -38.70
C LEU A 779 -12.99 -5.96 -39.20
N GLU A 780 -12.44 -6.77 -38.31
CA GLU A 780 -11.70 -7.97 -38.63
C GLU A 780 -12.31 -9.15 -37.90
N LYS A 781 -13.14 -9.94 -38.59
CA LYS A 781 -13.73 -11.14 -37.99
C LYS A 781 -12.78 -12.30 -38.17
N LEU A 782 -12.31 -12.84 -37.05
CA LEU A 782 -11.39 -13.94 -36.96
C LEU A 782 -12.11 -15.24 -36.60
N GLU A 783 -11.56 -16.36 -37.08
CA GLU A 783 -11.88 -17.69 -36.59
C GLU A 783 -10.59 -18.31 -36.07
N ILE A 784 -10.54 -18.62 -34.78
CA ILE A 784 -9.35 -19.16 -34.12
C ILE A 784 -9.61 -20.64 -33.76
N PRO A 785 -9.08 -21.59 -34.56
CA PRO A 785 -9.29 -23.01 -34.30
C PRO A 785 -8.73 -23.41 -32.92
N GLY A 786 -9.54 -24.11 -32.11
CA GLY A 786 -9.16 -24.62 -30.79
C GLY A 786 -8.89 -23.55 -29.73
N ARG A 787 -9.45 -22.34 -29.89
CA ARG A 787 -9.20 -21.18 -28.99
C ARG A 787 -9.42 -21.54 -27.51
N ASN A 788 -8.46 -21.15 -26.67
CA ASN A 788 -8.59 -21.21 -25.22
C ASN A 788 -9.10 -19.87 -24.66
N PHE A 789 -9.59 -19.89 -23.41
CA PHE A 789 -10.08 -18.68 -22.74
C PHE A 789 -9.03 -17.56 -22.63
N ASN A 790 -7.76 -17.91 -22.41
CA ASN A 790 -6.64 -16.97 -22.32
C ASN A 790 -5.91 -16.76 -23.66
N THR A 791 -6.44 -17.22 -24.80
CA THR A 791 -5.81 -16.94 -26.10
C THR A 791 -5.98 -15.46 -26.46
N ALA A 792 -4.88 -14.70 -26.43
CA ALA A 792 -4.86 -13.29 -26.79
C ALA A 792 -4.79 -13.14 -28.32
N ALA A 793 -5.78 -12.48 -28.91
CA ALA A 793 -5.81 -12.24 -30.34
C ALA A 793 -5.28 -10.85 -30.68
N GLU A 794 -4.55 -10.74 -31.78
CA GLU A 794 -4.09 -9.46 -32.31
C GLU A 794 -5.26 -8.62 -32.83
N CYS A 795 -5.23 -7.33 -32.53
CA CYS A 795 -6.19 -6.37 -33.04
C CYS A 795 -5.50 -5.04 -33.25
N ASN A 796 -5.77 -4.40 -34.39
CA ASN A 796 -5.24 -3.07 -34.70
C ASN A 796 -3.70 -2.98 -34.62
N GLY A 797 -3.00 -4.06 -35.03
CA GLY A 797 -1.54 -4.13 -35.06
C GLY A 797 -0.86 -4.29 -33.69
N TYR A 798 -1.59 -4.75 -32.67
CA TYR A 798 -1.01 -5.07 -31.37
C TYR A 798 -1.78 -6.15 -30.60
N ILE A 799 -1.13 -6.72 -29.58
CA ILE A 799 -1.75 -7.52 -28.51
C ILE A 799 -1.41 -6.86 -27.18
N SER A 800 -2.37 -6.81 -26.25
CA SER A 800 -2.14 -6.34 -24.88
C SER A 800 -2.77 -7.31 -23.88
N MET A 801 -2.01 -7.72 -22.87
CA MET A 801 -2.43 -8.70 -21.86
C MET A 801 -1.88 -8.33 -20.47
N GLU A 802 -2.67 -8.56 -19.43
CA GLU A 802 -2.20 -8.48 -18.04
C GLU A 802 -1.31 -9.69 -17.74
N ALA A 803 -0.29 -9.54 -16.88
CA ALA A 803 0.68 -10.60 -16.63
C ALA A 803 0.09 -11.84 -15.92
N ASN A 804 -1.10 -11.73 -15.30
CA ASN A 804 -1.82 -12.86 -14.73
C ASN A 804 -2.67 -13.63 -15.75
N GLN A 805 -2.72 -13.22 -17.02
CA GLN A 805 -3.46 -13.88 -18.10
C GLN A 805 -2.62 -14.95 -18.84
N TYR A 806 -1.65 -15.57 -18.18
CA TYR A 806 -0.87 -16.67 -18.76
C TYR A 806 -1.74 -17.91 -19.03
N ALA A 807 -1.39 -18.68 -20.05
CA ALA A 807 -2.03 -19.95 -20.39
C ALA A 807 -1.50 -21.09 -19.49
N LYS A 808 -0.20 -21.09 -19.18
CA LYS A 808 0.41 -22.04 -18.25
C LYS A 808 1.49 -21.38 -17.39
N SER A 809 1.65 -21.90 -16.18
CA SER A 809 2.80 -21.64 -15.30
C SER A 809 3.57 -22.93 -15.15
N ILE A 810 4.84 -22.92 -15.54
CA ILE A 810 5.76 -24.05 -15.39
C ILE A 810 6.72 -23.68 -14.26
N ASP A 811 6.58 -24.42 -13.16
CA ASP A 811 7.40 -24.24 -11.97
C ASP A 811 8.59 -25.21 -11.95
N GLU A 812 9.65 -24.82 -11.26
CA GLU A 812 10.74 -25.71 -10.88
C GLU A 812 10.64 -26.06 -9.39
N ARG A 813 11.39 -27.08 -8.96
CA ARG A 813 11.41 -27.55 -7.56
C ARG A 813 11.59 -26.43 -6.54
N ASN A 814 12.41 -25.43 -6.87
CA ASN A 814 12.80 -24.34 -5.97
C ASN A 814 12.41 -22.95 -6.50
N THR A 815 11.55 -22.88 -7.53
CA THR A 815 11.17 -21.61 -8.17
C THR A 815 9.74 -21.71 -8.68
N GLN A 816 8.84 -20.88 -8.15
CA GLN A 816 7.43 -20.85 -8.55
C GLN A 816 7.00 -19.44 -8.89
N TRP A 817 6.15 -19.30 -9.90
CA TRP A 817 5.47 -18.02 -10.14
C TRP A 817 4.30 -17.85 -9.17
N LYS A 818 4.19 -16.68 -8.57
CA LYS A 818 3.13 -16.31 -7.63
C LYS A 818 2.40 -15.08 -8.09
N HIS A 819 1.08 -15.16 -7.97
CA HIS A 819 0.15 -14.10 -8.27
C HIS A 819 -0.04 -13.17 -7.07
N ILE A 820 0.13 -11.87 -7.26
CA ILE A 820 -0.09 -10.82 -6.27
C ILE A 820 -1.21 -9.90 -6.74
N GLN A 821 -2.33 -9.92 -6.03
CA GLN A 821 -3.49 -9.11 -6.40
C GLN A 821 -3.25 -7.61 -6.13
N TYR A 822 -3.78 -6.74 -7.00
CA TYR A 822 -3.74 -5.27 -6.86
C TYR A 822 -2.34 -4.61 -6.86
N ILE A 823 -1.27 -5.35 -7.17
CA ILE A 823 0.08 -4.76 -7.23
C ILE A 823 0.31 -3.95 -8.51
N GLY A 824 -0.38 -4.30 -9.60
CA GLY A 824 -0.20 -3.66 -10.90
C GLY A 824 -1.01 -2.37 -11.08
N ARG A 825 -0.58 -1.50 -12.00
CA ARG A 825 -1.28 -0.23 -12.29
C ARG A 825 -2.69 -0.42 -12.86
N THR A 826 -2.91 -1.53 -13.57
CA THR A 826 -4.17 -1.87 -14.26
C THR A 826 -4.89 -3.04 -13.62
N SER A 827 -4.14 -4.07 -13.25
CA SER A 827 -4.63 -5.34 -12.72
C SER A 827 -3.66 -5.88 -11.66
N ASP A 828 -3.50 -7.19 -11.61
CA ASP A 828 -2.61 -7.87 -10.71
C ASP A 828 -1.18 -7.97 -11.29
N GLY A 829 -0.29 -8.64 -10.57
CA GLY A 829 1.06 -8.91 -11.04
C GLY A 829 1.51 -10.30 -10.67
N VAL A 830 2.59 -10.75 -11.29
CA VAL A 830 3.21 -12.05 -11.03
C VAL A 830 4.69 -11.88 -10.76
N THR A 831 5.19 -12.57 -9.75
CA THR A 831 6.60 -12.56 -9.35
C THR A 831 7.04 -13.98 -9.03
N ILE A 832 8.31 -14.15 -8.65
CA ILE A 832 8.91 -15.46 -8.45
C ILE A 832 9.26 -15.68 -6.97
N PHE A 833 8.95 -16.88 -6.46
CA PHE A 833 9.18 -17.30 -5.08
C PHE A 833 9.91 -18.66 -4.99
N PRO A 834 10.65 -18.93 -3.89
CA PRO A 834 11.09 -17.96 -2.89
C PRO A 834 12.01 -16.89 -3.50
N THR A 835 12.12 -15.73 -2.85
CA THR A 835 12.92 -14.61 -3.35
C THR A 835 14.43 -14.93 -3.38
N SER A 836 14.90 -15.92 -2.61
CA SER A 836 16.26 -16.46 -2.56
C SER A 836 16.32 -17.71 -1.66
N PRO A 837 17.35 -18.59 -1.70
CA PRO A 837 18.45 -18.69 -2.67
C PRO A 837 18.04 -19.39 -3.95
N ARG A 838 18.32 -18.76 -5.10
CA ARG A 838 18.32 -19.45 -6.39
C ARG A 838 19.58 -19.20 -7.18
N SER A 839 19.90 -20.13 -8.08
CA SER A 839 20.89 -19.90 -9.12
C SER A 839 20.37 -18.86 -10.11
N PHE A 840 21.13 -17.80 -10.35
CA PHE A 840 20.84 -16.79 -11.38
C PHE A 840 21.17 -17.29 -12.80
N SER A 841 21.52 -18.57 -12.96
CA SER A 841 21.82 -19.18 -14.26
C SER A 841 20.54 -19.51 -15.01
N PHE A 842 20.33 -18.84 -16.15
CA PHE A 842 19.25 -19.18 -17.07
C PHE A 842 19.49 -20.53 -17.75
N LYS A 843 18.44 -21.36 -17.83
CA LYS A 843 18.36 -22.55 -18.70
C LYS A 843 16.98 -22.57 -19.37
N PRO A 844 16.81 -23.19 -20.55
CA PRO A 844 15.49 -23.31 -21.19
C PRO A 844 14.44 -24.02 -20.32
N THR A 845 14.87 -24.86 -19.37
CA THR A 845 14.02 -25.56 -18.41
C THR A 845 13.65 -24.73 -17.18
N THR A 846 14.16 -23.49 -17.06
CA THR A 846 13.90 -22.60 -15.92
C THR A 846 12.41 -22.32 -15.77
N ALA A 847 11.94 -22.06 -14.55
CA ALA A 847 10.54 -21.72 -14.30
C ALA A 847 10.07 -20.56 -15.19
N HIS A 848 8.92 -20.72 -15.87
CA HIS A 848 8.43 -19.78 -16.87
C HIS A 848 6.92 -19.74 -16.99
N LEU A 849 6.44 -18.66 -17.59
CA LEU A 849 5.05 -18.46 -17.97
C LEU A 849 4.91 -18.60 -19.49
N GLU A 850 3.89 -19.32 -19.92
CA GLU A 850 3.49 -19.44 -21.33
C GLU A 850 2.24 -18.60 -21.58
N TYR A 851 2.25 -17.74 -22.59
CA TYR A 851 1.11 -16.95 -23.05
C TYR A 851 0.71 -17.43 -24.46
N ASP A 852 -0.57 -17.80 -24.63
CA ASP A 852 -1.13 -18.32 -25.89
C ASP A 852 -1.65 -17.17 -26.74
N LEU A 853 -1.12 -17.02 -27.95
CA LEU A 853 -1.34 -15.86 -28.82
C LEU A 853 -1.87 -16.29 -30.19
N TYR A 854 -2.68 -15.43 -30.79
CA TYR A 854 -3.10 -15.56 -32.19
C TYR A 854 -2.84 -14.25 -32.93
N THR A 855 -1.87 -14.26 -33.86
CA THR A 855 -1.47 -13.10 -34.65
C THR A 855 -2.07 -13.15 -36.05
N THR A 856 -2.41 -11.97 -36.56
CA THR A 856 -2.82 -11.72 -37.95
C THR A 856 -1.66 -11.19 -38.78
N ASP A 857 -0.74 -10.48 -38.14
CA ASP A 857 0.49 -9.97 -38.74
C ASP A 857 1.66 -10.96 -38.55
N SER A 858 2.67 -10.82 -39.40
CA SER A 858 3.95 -11.52 -39.35
C SER A 858 5.10 -10.54 -39.57
N GLY A 859 6.34 -11.00 -39.36
CA GLY A 859 7.55 -10.19 -39.47
C GLY A 859 8.03 -9.62 -38.14
N ALA A 860 8.76 -8.51 -38.22
CA ALA A 860 9.37 -7.87 -37.07
C ALA A 860 8.31 -7.33 -36.11
N THR A 861 8.45 -7.64 -34.82
CA THR A 861 7.54 -7.21 -33.76
C THR A 861 8.32 -6.76 -32.53
N LYS A 862 7.76 -5.80 -31.80
CA LYS A 862 8.32 -5.29 -30.55
C LYS A 862 7.48 -5.77 -29.38
N VAL A 863 8.10 -6.45 -28.41
CA VAL A 863 7.44 -6.84 -27.15
C VAL A 863 7.87 -5.88 -26.06
N MET A 864 6.91 -5.27 -25.38
CA MET A 864 7.11 -4.39 -24.23
C MET A 864 6.60 -5.10 -22.98
N VAL A 865 7.50 -5.38 -22.04
CA VAL A 865 7.15 -5.97 -20.75
C VAL A 865 7.15 -4.87 -19.68
N TYR A 866 6.06 -4.78 -18.93
CA TYR A 866 5.83 -3.77 -17.90
C TYR A 866 6.06 -4.42 -16.53
N CYS A 867 7.03 -3.93 -15.79
CA CYS A 867 7.43 -4.44 -14.48
C CYS A 867 7.34 -3.36 -13.39
N SER A 868 7.08 -3.74 -12.15
CA SER A 868 7.24 -2.81 -11.02
C SER A 868 8.67 -2.24 -10.98
N PRO A 869 8.87 -0.99 -10.51
CA PRO A 869 10.16 -0.31 -10.56
C PRO A 869 11.11 -0.75 -9.43
N THR A 870 11.20 -2.06 -9.17
CA THR A 870 12.14 -2.64 -8.19
C THR A 870 13.58 -2.34 -8.61
N LEU A 871 14.37 -1.81 -7.68
CA LEU A 871 15.79 -1.49 -7.89
C LEU A 871 16.68 -2.74 -7.84
N PRO A 872 17.92 -2.69 -8.38
CA PRO A 872 18.89 -3.76 -8.20
C PRO A 872 19.37 -3.77 -6.74
N PHE A 873 18.62 -4.44 -5.87
CA PHE A 873 18.84 -4.48 -4.42
C PHE A 873 19.97 -5.44 -4.01
N ASN A 874 20.39 -6.34 -4.89
CA ASN A 874 21.41 -7.35 -4.62
C ASN A 874 22.70 -7.05 -5.41
N GLU A 875 23.63 -7.99 -5.45
CA GLU A 875 24.92 -7.85 -6.17
C GLU A 875 24.80 -7.87 -7.70
N SER A 876 23.59 -8.00 -8.24
CA SER A 876 23.36 -7.98 -9.68
C SER A 876 23.48 -6.56 -10.23
N THR A 877 23.99 -6.42 -11.45
CA THR A 877 24.04 -5.16 -12.20
C THR A 877 22.68 -4.74 -12.78
N GLY A 878 21.61 -5.45 -12.40
CA GLY A 878 20.26 -5.22 -12.87
C GLY A 878 19.34 -6.40 -12.56
N LEU A 879 18.07 -6.31 -12.97
CA LEU A 879 17.11 -7.39 -12.76
C LEU A 879 16.73 -7.92 -14.13
N ARG A 880 17.01 -9.20 -14.36
CA ARG A 880 16.84 -9.85 -15.66
C ARG A 880 15.69 -10.84 -15.68
N TYR A 881 15.09 -10.98 -16.85
CA TYR A 881 14.23 -12.09 -17.26
C TYR A 881 14.66 -12.56 -18.65
N ALA A 882 14.21 -13.74 -19.09
CA ALA A 882 14.39 -14.17 -20.48
C ALA A 882 13.05 -14.24 -21.21
N ILE A 883 13.05 -14.01 -22.52
CA ILE A 883 11.85 -13.96 -23.36
C ILE A 883 12.09 -14.55 -24.76
N SER A 884 11.12 -15.29 -25.29
CA SER A 884 11.10 -15.72 -26.69
C SER A 884 9.71 -16.15 -27.13
N PHE A 885 9.51 -16.16 -28.46
CA PHE A 885 8.38 -16.83 -29.07
C PHE A 885 8.76 -18.26 -29.46
N ASP A 886 7.81 -19.17 -29.29
CA ASP A 886 7.88 -20.56 -29.73
C ASP A 886 9.22 -21.22 -29.34
N ASN A 887 10.01 -21.61 -30.34
CA ASN A 887 11.32 -22.24 -30.18
C ASN A 887 12.49 -21.28 -30.56
N GLU A 888 12.24 -19.97 -30.64
CA GLU A 888 13.32 -18.98 -30.79
C GLU A 888 14.31 -19.08 -29.62
N THR A 889 15.56 -18.70 -29.86
CA THR A 889 16.55 -18.59 -28.79
C THR A 889 16.13 -17.50 -27.80
N PRO A 890 16.00 -17.81 -26.50
CA PRO A 890 15.62 -16.84 -25.48
C PRO A 890 16.57 -15.65 -25.39
N GLN A 891 16.00 -14.44 -25.42
CA GLN A 891 16.71 -13.18 -25.20
C GLN A 891 16.69 -12.83 -23.71
N ILE A 892 17.85 -12.52 -23.13
CA ILE A 892 17.92 -12.04 -21.74
C ILE A 892 17.77 -10.51 -21.75
N ILE A 893 16.77 -10.02 -21.04
CA ILE A 893 16.45 -8.59 -20.95
C ILE A 893 16.74 -8.10 -19.53
N ASN A 894 17.44 -6.97 -19.40
CA ASN A 894 17.73 -6.31 -18.13
C ASN A 894 16.85 -5.06 -17.96
N LEU A 895 16.04 -4.99 -16.90
CA LEU A 895 15.20 -3.83 -16.55
C LEU A 895 15.99 -2.54 -16.30
N HIS A 896 17.28 -2.65 -16.00
CA HIS A 896 18.18 -1.55 -15.65
C HIS A 896 19.23 -1.29 -16.74
N ALA A 897 18.92 -1.61 -18.00
CA ALA A 897 19.78 -1.24 -19.13
C ALA A 897 20.00 0.28 -19.20
N ASP A 898 18.98 1.08 -18.90
CA ASP A 898 19.11 2.50 -18.53
C ASP A 898 18.87 2.66 -17.03
N ASN A 899 19.95 2.96 -16.31
CA ASN A 899 19.94 3.21 -14.87
C ASN A 899 20.30 4.67 -14.53
N SER A 900 20.04 5.59 -15.46
CA SER A 900 20.21 7.02 -15.21
C SER A 900 19.22 7.55 -14.16
N GLU A 901 19.57 8.66 -13.53
CA GLU A 901 18.67 9.39 -12.60
C GLU A 901 17.33 9.74 -13.26
N LYS A 902 17.36 10.09 -14.56
CA LYS A 902 16.15 10.36 -15.35
C LYS A 902 15.27 9.12 -15.48
N ALA A 903 15.86 7.96 -15.77
CA ALA A 903 15.13 6.70 -15.87
C ALA A 903 14.54 6.27 -14.52
N TRP A 904 15.30 6.44 -13.43
CA TRP A 904 14.78 6.22 -12.07
C TRP A 904 13.59 7.15 -11.77
N ALA A 905 13.76 8.47 -11.94
CA ALA A 905 12.75 9.48 -11.68
C ALA A 905 11.45 9.22 -12.48
N GLN A 906 11.58 8.85 -13.76
CA GLN A 906 10.43 8.46 -14.57
C GLN A 906 9.77 7.19 -14.01
N SER A 907 10.56 6.16 -13.66
CA SER A 907 10.03 4.88 -13.21
C SER A 907 9.25 4.95 -11.89
N VAL A 908 9.68 5.81 -10.96
CA VAL A 908 8.97 6.02 -9.68
C VAL A 908 7.76 6.93 -9.84
N SER A 909 7.83 7.92 -10.74
CA SER A 909 6.68 8.78 -11.06
C SER A 909 5.56 8.01 -11.76
N ASP A 910 5.95 7.10 -12.66
CA ASP A 910 5.02 6.29 -13.45
C ASP A 910 4.65 4.96 -12.78
N ASN A 911 5.33 4.62 -11.68
CA ASN A 911 5.25 3.36 -10.95
C ASN A 911 5.42 2.12 -11.87
N ILE A 912 6.34 2.21 -12.84
CA ILE A 912 6.61 1.14 -13.80
C ILE A 912 7.99 1.28 -14.46
N ARG A 913 8.60 0.15 -14.83
CA ARG A 913 9.67 0.06 -15.83
C ARG A 913 9.17 -0.72 -17.04
N ILE A 914 9.44 -0.22 -18.24
CA ILE A 914 9.04 -0.86 -19.50
C ILE A 914 10.31 -1.27 -20.25
N SER A 915 10.48 -2.56 -20.48
CA SER A 915 11.64 -3.12 -21.20
C SER A 915 11.23 -3.69 -22.55
N PRO A 916 11.72 -3.12 -23.68
CA PRO A 916 11.42 -3.64 -25.01
C PRO A 916 12.38 -4.75 -25.44
N SER A 917 11.86 -5.74 -26.19
CA SER A 917 12.64 -6.70 -26.99
C SER A 917 12.09 -6.76 -28.42
N THR A 918 12.90 -7.23 -29.37
CA THR A 918 12.49 -7.38 -30.78
C THR A 918 12.52 -8.84 -31.18
N HIS A 919 11.46 -9.29 -31.85
CA HIS A 919 11.30 -10.67 -32.33
C HIS A 919 10.86 -10.66 -33.79
N ASN A 920 10.93 -11.81 -34.47
CA ASN A 920 10.52 -11.91 -35.87
C ASN A 920 9.71 -13.18 -36.11
N LEU A 921 8.39 -13.03 -36.20
CA LEU A 921 7.48 -14.14 -36.44
C LEU A 921 7.41 -14.43 -37.94
N SER A 922 7.88 -15.59 -38.38
CA SER A 922 7.96 -15.94 -39.81
C SER A 922 6.59 -16.15 -40.49
N LYS A 923 5.52 -16.32 -39.70
CA LYS A 923 4.15 -16.53 -40.16
C LYS A 923 3.17 -15.93 -39.16
N ALA A 924 1.97 -15.62 -39.63
CA ALA A 924 0.83 -15.33 -38.77
C ALA A 924 0.24 -16.63 -38.21
N GLY A 925 -0.56 -16.53 -37.15
CA GLY A 925 -1.30 -17.63 -36.55
C GLY A 925 -0.99 -17.82 -35.06
N ARG A 926 -0.98 -19.07 -34.61
CA ARG A 926 -0.75 -19.39 -33.18
C ARG A 926 0.73 -19.30 -32.82
N HIS A 927 1.00 -18.62 -31.71
CA HIS A 927 2.32 -18.52 -31.12
C HIS A 927 2.25 -18.65 -29.60
N THR A 928 3.33 -19.12 -28.99
CA THR A 928 3.51 -19.08 -27.54
C THR A 928 4.59 -18.06 -27.21
N LEU A 929 4.26 -17.05 -26.41
CA LEU A 929 5.26 -16.19 -25.79
C LEU A 929 5.66 -16.79 -24.45
N ASN A 930 6.96 -16.97 -24.24
CA ASN A 930 7.51 -17.52 -23.03
C ASN A 930 8.28 -16.45 -22.25
N ILE A 931 8.07 -16.37 -20.93
CA ILE A 931 8.85 -15.49 -20.04
C ILE A 931 9.42 -16.31 -18.88
N TRP A 932 10.75 -16.36 -18.80
CA TRP A 932 11.48 -17.12 -17.77
C TRP A 932 12.01 -16.25 -16.65
N ALA A 933 12.04 -16.85 -15.46
CA ALA A 933 12.70 -16.32 -14.29
C ALA A 933 14.25 -16.30 -14.48
N VAL A 934 14.91 -15.14 -14.30
CA VAL A 934 16.40 -15.08 -14.27
C VAL A 934 16.92 -14.48 -12.96
N ASP A 935 16.59 -13.22 -12.64
CA ASP A 935 16.86 -12.62 -11.32
C ASP A 935 15.57 -12.51 -10.45
N PRO A 936 15.67 -12.56 -9.12
CA PRO A 936 14.53 -12.33 -8.21
C PRO A 936 14.11 -10.86 -8.17
N GLY A 937 12.93 -10.57 -7.63
CA GLY A 937 12.41 -9.20 -7.51
C GLY A 937 11.79 -8.62 -8.80
N ILE A 938 11.75 -9.39 -9.89
CA ILE A 938 10.95 -9.07 -11.07
C ILE A 938 9.47 -9.25 -10.72
N VAL A 939 8.69 -8.18 -10.83
CA VAL A 939 7.23 -8.23 -10.71
C VAL A 939 6.64 -7.82 -12.06
N LEU A 940 6.18 -8.79 -12.84
CA LEU A 940 5.51 -8.56 -14.13
C LEU A 940 4.08 -8.06 -13.88
N GLN A 941 3.67 -7.01 -14.58
CA GLN A 941 2.31 -6.46 -14.50
C GLN A 941 1.55 -6.61 -15.82
N LYS A 942 2.20 -6.38 -16.96
CA LYS A 942 1.55 -6.33 -18.27
C LYS A 942 2.52 -6.61 -19.41
N ILE A 943 2.02 -7.13 -20.52
CA ILE A 943 2.77 -7.40 -21.74
C ILE A 943 2.02 -6.78 -22.92
N VAL A 944 2.74 -6.04 -23.77
CA VAL A 944 2.20 -5.45 -25.00
C VAL A 944 3.09 -5.85 -26.17
N ILE A 945 2.51 -6.44 -27.21
CA ILE A 945 3.21 -6.85 -28.43
C ILE A 945 2.74 -5.92 -29.55
N ASP A 946 3.68 -5.30 -30.27
CA ASP A 946 3.42 -4.20 -31.19
C ASP A 946 4.01 -4.47 -32.58
N TRP A 947 3.13 -4.45 -33.59
CA TRP A 947 3.45 -4.48 -35.02
C TRP A 947 3.33 -3.08 -35.68
N GLY A 948 3.31 -2.01 -34.87
CA GLY A 948 3.16 -0.62 -35.30
C GLY A 948 1.79 -0.02 -34.99
N GLY A 949 0.93 -0.76 -34.28
CA GLY A 949 -0.42 -0.36 -33.91
C GLY A 949 -0.53 0.43 -32.60
N VAL A 950 0.45 0.29 -31.70
CA VAL A 950 0.39 0.91 -30.36
C VAL A 950 0.46 2.44 -30.47
N LYS A 951 -0.41 3.11 -29.71
CA LYS A 951 -0.53 4.57 -29.57
C LYS A 951 -0.09 4.98 -28.17
N GLN A 952 0.34 6.23 -28.06
CA GLN A 952 0.81 6.77 -26.78
C GLN A 952 -0.33 6.86 -25.75
N SER A 953 -0.10 6.27 -24.59
CA SER A 953 -0.98 6.28 -23.42
C SER A 953 -0.16 5.99 -22.17
N TYR A 954 -0.69 6.32 -21.00
CA TYR A 954 0.03 6.20 -19.73
C TYR A 954 0.05 4.76 -19.17
N LEU A 955 -1.08 4.06 -19.27
CA LEU A 955 -1.32 2.71 -18.79
C LEU A 955 -1.11 1.64 -19.88
N GLY A 956 -0.78 2.08 -21.10
CA GLY A 956 -0.75 1.24 -22.30
C GLY A 956 -2.15 0.82 -22.76
N PRO A 957 -2.26 0.17 -23.95
CA PRO A 957 -3.55 -0.28 -24.48
C PRO A 957 -4.26 -1.21 -23.49
N PRO A 958 -5.58 -1.14 -23.30
CA PRO A 958 -6.33 -2.09 -22.46
C PRO A 958 -6.02 -3.54 -22.84
N ALA A 959 -5.93 -4.42 -21.83
CA ALA A 959 -5.78 -5.85 -22.09
C ALA A 959 -7.05 -6.42 -22.75
N PHE A 960 -6.91 -7.52 -23.50
CA PHE A 960 -8.07 -8.20 -24.07
C PHE A 960 -8.99 -8.76 -22.98
N ASP A 961 -10.30 -8.68 -23.22
CA ASP A 961 -11.30 -9.27 -22.32
C ASP A 961 -11.37 -10.79 -22.57
N ALA A 962 -11.00 -11.59 -21.56
CA ALA A 962 -11.21 -13.03 -21.61
C ALA A 962 -12.72 -13.36 -21.56
N PRO A 963 -13.26 -14.28 -22.38
CA PRO A 963 -14.71 -14.48 -22.55
C PRO A 963 -15.42 -14.97 -21.28
N GLY A 964 -15.95 -14.07 -20.46
CA GLY A 964 -16.56 -14.38 -19.16
C GLY A 964 -16.57 -13.21 -18.18
N CYS A 965 -15.81 -12.16 -18.46
CA CYS A 965 -15.97 -10.84 -17.85
C CYS A 965 -16.89 -9.95 -18.67
N LEU A 966 -18.12 -10.40 -18.94
CA LEU A 966 -19.19 -9.46 -19.27
C LEU A 966 -19.39 -8.59 -18.02
N LYS A 967 -18.78 -7.41 -18.01
CA LYS A 967 -19.26 -6.32 -17.18
C LYS A 967 -20.70 -6.13 -17.62
N ASN A 968 -21.65 -6.43 -16.73
CA ASN A 968 -23.02 -5.94 -16.84
C ASN A 968 -22.91 -4.42 -17.07
N PHE A 969 -23.08 -4.02 -18.32
CA PHE A 969 -23.19 -2.65 -18.79
C PHE A 969 -24.67 -2.31 -18.90
#